data_AF-A0A9P1D8H8-F1
#
_entry.id   AF-A0A9P1D8H8-F1
#
_cell.length_a   1.000
_cell.length_b   1.000
_cell.length_c   1.000
_cell.angle_alpha   90.00
_cell.angle_beta   90.00
_cell.angle_gamma   90.00
#
_symmetry.space_group_name_H-M   'P 1'
#
loop_
_entity.id
_entity.type
_entity.pdbx_description
1 polymer ?
#
loop_
_entity_poly.entity_id
_entity_poly.type
_entity_poly.pdbx_seq_one_letter_code
_entity_poly.pdbx_strand_id
1 'polypeptide(L)'
;MMDQGQGPQGFIHMLENAPVPLDMQMQMQIMKAQSSGFATSGLCVNSFWAILELVKPIKLAQVSTLEPFYLLREGDHDKEVIGGFIDEPRFGETSEVEATKAYAKSKGLLTDPSKFPTQIFWLAIRAFHVFCVPVMKENLCMVAAAGYFHTKNMAIMETAMGEHLVYEAILGSSAFLGDLGTFLNLVMAFCLGAAFPDRVADFAAGKVQGSVLTEEVSPQWSVLPSCILEDVIEVLEIVTSIQPQGKGPSELFLHLDAQLLLLMVTFMLGNGNHVKNPNLRGKAATLLKNLTSNSNYRHLVENSPVLANDIIPGCIRVFTAVEKTKQSFYDIRMQLKYQLRIPIMELFERMLPLEAHKKALKSFATENPDEFLKFLNNLMNDATMQLEEGMDTLIEIRRLMKEGKQAELQRPAASSVAEDEQTGEGADLYARSRADPKAHCKQYMQMGHRTISTLWSISREAPTVIISKLNVLQQMLHNCLNSCLDRLVGPRCLELKAPQKGQVSDFEEYSFKPKELLQMIAEMYVFVGRADKEKVQKTITEDGRSYRPKTFQKAVSILRREQMISADLLQEFSTFVQELNDLAESQEAALANVTVPDEFLDPIMSEIMVDPVLLPTSNTIMDRKVIERHIMSNDDDPFNRQPLAVKDLVPQTELRDKITDFCKKHGIVMGNESD
;
A
#
# COMPACT_ATOMS: atom_id res chain seq x y z
N MET A 1 -19.57 32.74 26.54
CA MET A 1 -18.83 31.64 27.22
C MET A 1 -17.32 31.77 27.08
N MET A 2 -16.78 32.39 26.02
CA MET A 2 -15.42 32.98 26.08
C MET A 2 -15.27 33.95 27.27
N ASP A 3 -16.35 34.64 27.67
CA ASP A 3 -16.41 35.47 28.89
C ASP A 3 -16.37 34.71 30.23
N GLN A 4 -16.46 33.37 30.24
CA GLN A 4 -16.46 32.57 31.48
C GLN A 4 -15.14 31.83 31.74
N GLY A 5 -14.11 32.02 30.91
CA GLY A 5 -12.75 31.55 31.18
C GLY A 5 -12.56 30.03 31.25
N GLN A 6 -13.47 29.22 30.68
CA GLN A 6 -13.39 27.76 30.78
C GLN A 6 -12.39 27.10 29.81
N GLY A 7 -11.93 27.80 28.77
CA GLY A 7 -10.88 27.34 27.84
C GLY A 7 -11.07 25.90 27.31
N PRO A 8 -9.97 25.22 26.94
CA PRO A 8 -9.99 23.82 26.50
C PRO A 8 -10.63 22.85 27.50
N GLN A 9 -10.59 23.17 28.81
CA GLN A 9 -11.16 22.34 29.88
C GLN A 9 -12.70 22.29 29.84
N GLY A 10 -13.36 23.41 29.52
CA GLY A 10 -14.81 23.45 29.33
C GLY A 10 -15.26 22.60 28.12
N PHE A 11 -14.47 22.62 27.05
CA PHE A 11 -14.71 21.81 25.87
C PHE A 11 -14.54 20.31 26.14
N ILE A 12 -13.47 19.91 26.85
CA ILE A 12 -13.25 18.51 27.27
C ILE A 12 -14.45 18.00 28.09
N HIS A 13 -14.93 18.79 29.06
CA HIS A 13 -16.07 18.42 29.89
C HIS A 13 -17.39 18.29 29.09
N MET A 14 -17.60 19.10 28.04
CA MET A 14 -18.75 18.96 27.15
C MET A 14 -18.70 17.66 26.33
N LEU A 15 -17.51 17.21 25.95
CA LEU A 15 -17.31 16.02 25.13
C LEU A 15 -17.30 14.71 25.92
N GLU A 16 -16.98 14.72 27.22
CA GLU A 16 -17.02 13.51 28.08
C GLU A 16 -18.38 12.80 28.09
N ASN A 17 -19.45 13.53 27.75
CA ASN A 17 -20.81 13.00 27.69
C ASN A 17 -21.31 12.73 26.26
N ALA A 18 -20.47 12.91 25.24
CA ALA A 18 -20.83 12.77 23.83
C ALA A 18 -20.16 11.54 23.18
N PRO A 19 -20.87 10.75 22.36
CA PRO A 19 -20.25 9.68 21.59
C PRO A 19 -19.39 10.28 20.46
N VAL A 20 -18.07 10.32 20.68
CA VAL A 20 -17.06 10.80 19.73
C VAL A 20 -16.20 9.64 19.19
N PRO A 21 -15.62 9.75 17.96
CA PRO A 21 -14.73 8.74 17.38
C PRO A 21 -13.48 8.45 18.25
N LEU A 22 -12.93 7.24 18.17
CA LEU A 22 -11.81 6.77 19.01
C LEU A 22 -10.54 7.63 18.88
N ASP A 23 -10.17 8.01 17.66
CA ASP A 23 -8.99 8.87 17.43
C ASP A 23 -9.12 10.22 18.14
N MET A 24 -10.36 10.73 18.18
CA MET A 24 -10.71 11.96 18.89
C MET A 24 -10.63 11.75 20.42
N GLN A 25 -11.04 10.58 20.92
CA GLN A 25 -10.93 10.24 22.35
C GLN A 25 -9.47 10.16 22.82
N MET A 26 -8.58 9.53 22.05
CA MET A 26 -7.15 9.46 22.38
C MET A 26 -6.51 10.85 22.43
N GLN A 27 -6.80 11.70 21.43
CA GLN A 27 -6.30 13.07 21.42
C GLN A 27 -6.88 13.92 22.56
N MET A 28 -8.14 13.69 22.93
CA MET A 28 -8.75 14.32 24.10
C MET A 28 -8.12 13.89 25.43
N GLN A 29 -7.71 12.63 25.57
CA GLN A 29 -6.99 12.18 26.76
C GLN A 29 -5.63 12.88 26.90
N ILE A 30 -4.95 13.14 25.78
CA ILE A 30 -3.70 13.92 25.76
C ILE A 30 -3.98 15.38 26.16
N MET A 31 -5.02 16.02 25.59
CA MET A 31 -5.45 17.36 26.01
C MET A 31 -5.80 17.43 27.50
N LYS A 32 -6.47 16.39 28.02
CA LYS A 32 -6.84 16.28 29.43
C LYS A 32 -5.61 16.14 30.33
N ALA A 33 -4.65 15.30 29.95
CA ALA A 33 -3.37 15.19 30.65
C ALA A 33 -2.69 16.55 30.72
N GLN A 34 -2.65 17.30 29.61
CA GLN A 34 -2.04 18.63 29.61
C GLN A 34 -2.74 19.64 30.50
N SER A 35 -4.08 19.61 30.50
CA SER A 35 -4.91 20.47 31.34
C SER A 35 -4.81 20.19 32.85
N SER A 36 -4.13 19.10 33.24
CA SER A 36 -3.99 18.64 34.63
C SER A 36 -2.61 18.92 35.25
N GLY A 37 -1.78 19.77 34.61
CA GLY A 37 -0.50 20.21 35.17
C GLY A 37 0.70 20.19 34.21
N PHE A 38 0.51 19.94 32.91
CA PHE A 38 1.58 20.08 31.92
C PHE A 38 1.49 21.46 31.24
N ALA A 39 2.52 21.80 30.45
CA ALA A 39 2.58 23.07 29.72
C ALA A 39 1.34 23.26 28.82
N THR A 40 0.77 24.47 28.84
CA THR A 40 -0.39 24.81 27.99
C THR A 40 0.03 24.92 26.52
N SER A 41 -0.90 24.71 25.59
CA SER A 41 -0.63 24.80 24.14
C SER A 41 0.00 26.15 23.76
N GLY A 42 -0.42 27.24 24.39
CA GLY A 42 0.18 28.57 24.21
C GLY A 42 1.62 28.67 24.72
N LEU A 43 1.94 28.09 25.89
CA LEU A 43 3.32 28.04 26.38
C LEU A 43 4.20 27.18 25.47
N CYS A 44 3.68 26.02 25.03
CA CYS A 44 4.36 25.10 24.13
C CYS A 44 4.73 25.78 22.80
N VAL A 45 3.76 26.38 22.11
CA VAL A 45 4.00 27.03 20.80
C VAL A 45 4.93 28.24 20.93
N ASN A 46 4.75 29.09 21.95
CA ASN A 46 5.63 30.24 22.15
C ASN A 46 7.06 29.82 22.51
N SER A 47 7.24 28.78 23.33
CA SER A 47 8.55 28.25 23.67
C SER A 47 9.23 27.64 22.45
N PHE A 48 8.49 26.86 21.65
CA PHE A 48 9.00 26.31 20.41
C PHE A 48 9.38 27.42 19.41
N TRP A 49 8.56 28.45 19.25
CA TRP A 49 8.87 29.56 18.36
C TRP A 49 10.10 30.35 18.80
N ALA A 50 10.28 30.58 20.10
CA ALA A 50 11.52 31.17 20.63
C ALA A 50 12.76 30.31 20.32
N ILE A 51 12.63 28.98 20.38
CA ILE A 51 13.71 28.05 19.99
C ILE A 51 13.96 28.11 18.48
N LEU A 52 12.94 28.23 17.64
CA LEU A 52 13.11 28.39 16.19
C LEU A 52 13.94 29.64 15.85
N GLU A 53 13.74 30.75 16.55
CA GLU A 53 14.56 31.97 16.39
C GLU A 53 16.04 31.74 16.76
N LEU A 54 16.32 30.84 17.70
CA LEU A 54 17.71 30.45 18.03
C LEU A 54 18.33 29.51 16.98
N VAL A 55 17.51 28.72 16.28
CA VAL A 55 17.95 27.82 15.20
C VAL A 55 18.16 28.54 13.87
N LYS A 56 17.36 29.57 13.60
CA LYS A 56 17.35 30.37 12.35
C LYS A 56 18.74 30.85 11.83
N PRO A 57 19.74 31.14 12.69
CA PRO A 57 21.10 31.43 12.23
C PRO A 57 21.81 30.25 11.55
N ILE A 58 21.45 29.01 11.88
CA ILE A 58 22.04 27.78 11.31
C ILE A 58 21.54 27.62 9.88
N LYS A 59 22.41 27.83 8.90
CA LYS A 59 22.05 27.73 7.47
C LYS A 59 22.18 26.30 6.96
N LEU A 60 21.47 25.97 5.87
CA LEU A 60 21.55 24.66 5.21
C LEU A 60 22.99 24.24 4.88
N ALA A 61 23.82 25.17 4.42
CA ALA A 61 25.25 24.92 4.14
C ALA A 61 26.06 24.49 5.37
N GLN A 62 25.54 24.69 6.59
CA GLN A 62 26.17 24.31 7.86
C GLN A 62 25.63 22.99 8.42
N VAL A 63 24.74 22.27 7.73
CA VAL A 63 24.20 20.97 8.17
C VAL A 63 25.30 19.97 8.51
N SER A 64 26.38 19.94 7.72
CA SER A 64 27.53 19.05 7.97
C SER A 64 28.28 19.33 9.26
N THR A 65 28.02 20.48 9.91
CA THR A 65 28.61 20.84 11.21
C THR A 65 27.79 20.36 12.40
N LEU A 66 26.56 19.87 12.17
CA LEU A 66 25.68 19.32 13.20
C LEU A 66 26.04 17.85 13.46
N GLU A 67 26.05 17.44 14.73
CA GLU A 67 26.52 16.12 15.14
C GLU A 67 25.35 15.10 15.18
N PRO A 68 25.34 14.05 14.34
CA PRO A 68 24.32 13.01 14.38
C PRO A 68 24.45 12.07 15.60
N PHE A 69 25.65 11.94 16.15
CA PHE A 69 25.91 11.10 17.33
C PHE A 69 25.56 11.77 18.66
N TYR A 70 24.91 12.93 18.64
CA TYR A 70 24.66 13.75 19.83
C TYR A 70 23.92 12.99 20.94
N LEU A 71 22.96 12.12 20.58
CA LEU A 71 22.20 11.33 21.55
C LEU A 71 23.00 10.23 22.26
N LEU A 72 24.19 9.92 21.76
CA LEU A 72 25.09 8.95 22.40
C LEU A 72 26.00 9.58 23.45
N ARG A 73 25.97 10.91 23.58
CA ARG A 73 26.83 11.67 24.49
C ARG A 73 26.32 11.51 25.92
N GLU A 74 27.25 11.36 26.86
CA GLU A 74 26.95 11.04 28.26
C GLU A 74 27.10 12.24 29.21
N GLY A 75 27.44 13.43 28.69
CA GLY A 75 27.62 14.66 29.48
C GLY A 75 26.29 15.17 30.08
N ASP A 76 26.34 15.71 31.29
CA ASP A 76 25.15 16.12 32.03
C ASP A 76 24.35 17.22 31.29
N HIS A 77 25.04 18.22 30.73
CA HIS A 77 24.41 19.26 29.92
C HIS A 77 23.77 18.71 28.63
N ASP A 78 24.45 17.78 27.95
CA ASP A 78 23.92 17.15 26.74
C ASP A 78 22.63 16.37 27.06
N LYS A 79 22.60 15.67 28.21
CA LYS A 79 21.40 14.96 28.72
C LYS A 79 20.27 15.90 29.10
N GLU A 80 20.55 17.08 29.65
CA GLU A 80 19.52 18.08 29.95
C GLU A 80 18.84 18.60 28.67
N VAL A 81 19.63 18.87 27.63
CA VAL A 81 19.14 19.29 26.31
C VAL A 81 18.24 18.23 25.69
N ILE A 82 18.64 16.95 25.72
CA ILE A 82 17.89 15.84 25.12
C ILE A 82 16.69 15.44 25.99
N GLY A 83 16.84 15.42 27.31
CA GLY A 83 15.84 14.93 28.24
C GLY A 83 15.32 13.53 27.88
N GLY A 84 14.01 13.31 28.05
CA GLY A 84 13.35 12.04 27.73
C GLY A 84 13.36 11.66 26.24
N PHE A 85 13.79 12.54 25.35
CA PHE A 85 13.95 12.23 23.91
C PHE A 85 15.06 11.19 23.65
N ILE A 86 15.87 10.88 24.66
CA ILE A 86 16.89 9.82 24.60
C ILE A 86 16.25 8.42 24.54
N ASP A 87 15.02 8.28 25.05
CA ASP A 87 14.30 7.01 25.14
C ASP A 87 13.50 6.70 23.86
N GLU A 88 13.43 7.64 22.92
CA GLU A 88 12.75 7.45 21.64
C GLU A 88 13.41 6.34 20.81
N PRO A 89 12.62 5.46 20.16
CA PRO A 89 13.15 4.41 19.29
C PRO A 89 14.07 4.97 18.21
N ARG A 90 15.08 4.20 17.81
CA ARG A 90 16.04 4.56 16.76
C ARG A 90 15.71 3.89 15.44
N PHE A 91 16.23 4.41 14.34
CA PHE A 91 16.14 3.71 13.05
C PHE A 91 16.91 2.38 13.07
N GLY A 92 18.09 2.37 13.70
CA GLY A 92 18.89 1.17 13.89
C GLY A 92 18.31 0.24 14.96
N GLU A 93 18.58 -1.05 14.83
CA GLU A 93 18.32 -2.02 15.90
C GLU A 93 19.25 -1.78 17.09
N THR A 94 18.87 -2.28 18.27
CA THR A 94 19.67 -2.11 19.50
C THR A 94 21.13 -2.53 19.30
N SER A 95 21.39 -3.63 18.60
CA SER A 95 22.74 -4.11 18.28
C SER A 95 23.52 -3.13 17.38
N GLU A 96 22.86 -2.54 16.38
CA GLU A 96 23.46 -1.56 15.46
C GLU A 96 23.78 -0.24 16.16
N VAL A 97 22.88 0.20 17.05
CA VAL A 97 23.06 1.41 17.86
C VAL A 97 24.24 1.23 18.84
N GLU A 98 24.35 0.08 19.50
CA GLU A 98 25.47 -0.22 20.38
C GLU A 98 26.81 -0.31 19.62
N ALA A 99 26.81 -0.97 18.46
CA ALA A 99 27.98 -1.00 17.58
C ALA A 99 28.39 0.41 17.13
N THR A 100 27.41 1.25 16.80
CA THR A 100 27.63 2.65 16.44
C THR A 100 28.18 3.47 17.60
N LYS A 101 27.71 3.21 18.83
CA LYS A 101 28.24 3.85 20.04
C LYS A 101 29.70 3.48 20.28
N ALA A 102 30.06 2.21 20.11
CA ALA A 102 31.45 1.77 20.18
C ALA A 102 32.30 2.43 19.09
N TYR A 103 31.79 2.49 17.85
CA TYR A 103 32.44 3.20 16.74
C TYR A 103 32.69 4.68 17.06
N ALA A 104 31.66 5.41 17.51
CA ALA A 104 31.76 6.83 17.83
C ALA A 104 32.77 7.09 18.98
N LYS A 105 32.80 6.23 20.01
CA LYS A 105 33.81 6.27 21.07
C LYS A 105 35.22 6.05 20.51
N SER A 106 35.41 5.06 19.65
CA SER A 106 36.73 4.75 19.05
C SER A 106 37.27 5.88 18.17
N LYS A 107 36.38 6.66 17.56
CA LYS A 107 36.72 7.79 16.69
C LYS A 107 36.82 9.13 17.44
N GLY A 108 36.63 9.14 18.77
CA GLY A 108 36.65 10.37 19.56
C GLY A 108 35.50 11.34 19.25
N LEU A 109 34.39 10.84 18.68
CA LEU A 109 33.27 11.68 18.24
C LEU A 109 32.36 12.12 19.39
N LEU A 110 32.61 11.65 20.61
CA LEU A 110 31.77 11.90 21.80
C LEU A 110 32.50 12.68 22.91
N THR A 111 33.77 13.06 22.70
CA THR A 111 34.65 13.54 23.78
C THR A 111 34.71 15.05 23.92
N ASP A 112 34.62 15.80 22.82
CA ASP A 112 34.68 17.26 22.84
C ASP A 112 33.34 17.85 23.29
N PRO A 113 33.28 18.96 24.05
CA PRO A 113 32.02 19.61 24.40
C PRO A 113 31.21 19.93 23.13
N SER A 114 29.92 19.62 23.17
CA SER A 114 29.06 19.84 22.01
C SER A 114 28.99 21.31 21.63
N LYS A 115 28.96 21.60 20.33
CA LYS A 115 28.86 22.98 19.85
C LYS A 115 27.46 23.51 20.11
N PHE A 116 27.36 24.77 20.51
CA PHE A 116 26.07 25.42 20.77
C PHE A 116 25.05 25.29 19.62
N PRO A 117 25.42 25.44 18.33
CA PRO A 117 24.49 25.17 17.22
C PRO A 117 23.91 23.75 17.21
N THR A 118 24.72 22.75 17.56
CA THR A 118 24.27 21.35 17.68
C THR A 118 23.32 21.17 18.84
N GLN A 119 23.61 21.77 20.00
CA GLN A 119 22.72 21.73 21.17
C GLN A 119 21.36 22.35 20.86
N ILE A 120 21.35 23.54 20.24
CA ILE A 120 20.13 24.25 19.87
C ILE A 120 19.34 23.51 18.80
N PHE A 121 20.00 22.91 17.81
CA PHE A 121 19.33 22.09 16.80
C PHE A 121 18.63 20.88 17.42
N TRP A 122 19.30 20.14 18.31
CA TRP A 122 18.69 19.00 18.99
C TRP A 122 17.59 19.40 19.98
N LEU A 123 17.75 20.53 20.68
CA LEU A 123 16.69 21.12 21.49
C LEU A 123 15.45 21.44 20.64
N ALA A 124 15.65 21.95 19.43
CA ALA A 124 14.57 22.25 18.51
C ALA A 124 13.88 21.00 17.95
N ILE A 125 14.61 19.94 17.62
CA ILE A 125 14.03 18.64 17.26
C ILE A 125 13.15 18.11 18.40
N ARG A 126 13.68 18.12 19.63
CA ARG A 126 12.91 17.72 20.81
C ARG A 126 11.66 18.59 20.98
N ALA A 127 11.81 19.91 20.95
CA ALA A 127 10.70 20.85 21.12
C ALA A 127 9.65 20.72 19.99
N PHE A 128 10.07 20.41 18.77
CA PHE A 128 9.18 20.10 17.67
C PHE A 128 8.31 18.88 18.00
N HIS A 129 8.93 17.80 18.48
CA HIS A 129 8.25 16.56 18.87
C HIS A 129 7.31 16.75 20.08
N VAL A 130 7.77 17.42 21.15
CA VAL A 130 7.01 17.48 22.42
C VAL A 130 6.08 18.69 22.54
N PHE A 131 6.28 19.75 21.75
CA PHE A 131 5.46 20.96 21.79
C PHE A 131 4.68 21.19 20.49
N CYS A 132 5.37 21.28 19.35
CA CYS A 132 4.71 21.68 18.10
C CYS A 132 3.72 20.62 17.60
N VAL A 133 4.17 19.37 17.44
CA VAL A 133 3.37 18.28 16.88
C VAL A 133 2.10 18.02 17.71
N PRO A 134 2.15 17.91 19.06
CA PRO A 134 0.95 17.73 19.87
C PRO A 134 -0.05 18.88 19.72
N VAL A 135 0.42 20.13 19.73
CA VAL A 135 -0.46 21.29 19.59
C VAL A 135 -1.11 21.35 18.20
N MET A 136 -0.40 20.96 17.14
CA MET A 136 -0.98 20.84 15.80
C MET A 136 -2.04 19.73 15.72
N LYS A 137 -1.84 18.61 16.44
CA LYS A 137 -2.84 17.54 16.55
C LYS A 137 -4.08 17.98 17.33
N GLU A 138 -3.91 18.79 18.38
CA GLU A 138 -5.03 19.39 19.11
C GLU A 138 -5.88 20.26 18.19
N ASN A 139 -5.24 21.11 17.38
CA ASN A 139 -5.94 21.90 16.38
C ASN A 139 -6.73 21.02 15.38
N LEU A 140 -6.12 19.94 14.88
CA LEU A 140 -6.81 18.98 14.02
C LEU A 140 -8.05 18.37 14.71
N CYS A 141 -7.95 18.04 16.00
CA CYS A 141 -9.06 17.56 16.80
C CYS A 141 -10.20 18.59 16.88
N MET A 142 -9.88 19.88 17.03
CA MET A 142 -10.89 20.96 17.05
C MET A 142 -11.62 21.06 15.72
N VAL A 143 -10.90 20.96 14.59
CA VAL A 143 -11.51 20.95 13.25
C VAL A 143 -12.42 19.74 13.08
N ALA A 144 -11.95 18.55 13.47
CA ALA A 144 -12.74 17.32 13.40
C ALA A 144 -14.00 17.39 14.26
N ALA A 145 -13.89 17.95 15.47
CA ALA A 145 -15.01 18.17 16.37
C ALA A 145 -16.04 19.14 15.75
N ALA A 146 -15.57 20.27 15.22
CA ALA A 146 -16.44 21.25 14.59
C ALA A 146 -17.23 20.62 13.42
N GLY A 147 -16.55 19.85 12.56
CA GLY A 147 -17.18 19.10 11.48
C GLY A 147 -18.19 18.07 11.96
N TYR A 148 -17.85 17.30 13.00
CA TYR A 148 -18.73 16.27 13.55
C TYR A 148 -19.99 16.83 14.23
N PHE A 149 -19.86 17.93 14.96
CA PHE A 149 -20.96 18.54 15.71
C PHE A 149 -21.76 19.58 14.91
N HIS A 150 -21.33 19.95 13.71
CA HIS A 150 -22.00 20.95 12.86
C HIS A 150 -23.51 20.75 12.71
N THR A 151 -23.97 19.50 12.59
CA THR A 151 -25.40 19.15 12.48
C THR A 151 -25.98 18.53 13.75
N LYS A 152 -25.16 18.29 14.78
CA LYS A 152 -25.54 17.54 15.99
C LYS A 152 -25.69 18.42 17.23
N ASN A 153 -24.76 19.35 17.44
CA ASN A 153 -24.77 20.27 18.58
C ASN A 153 -24.03 21.57 18.23
N MET A 154 -24.81 22.63 17.98
CA MET A 154 -24.28 23.92 17.54
C MET A 154 -23.34 24.56 18.56
N ALA A 155 -23.62 24.44 19.87
CA ALA A 155 -22.80 25.05 20.91
C ALA A 155 -21.41 24.39 21.02
N ILE A 156 -21.35 23.07 20.90
CA ILE A 156 -20.07 22.34 20.87
C ILE A 156 -19.30 22.67 19.58
N MET A 157 -20.00 22.77 18.43
CA MET A 157 -19.38 23.17 17.18
C MET A 157 -18.80 24.59 17.26
N GLU A 158 -19.55 25.57 17.75
CA GLU A 158 -19.09 26.95 17.90
C GLU A 158 -17.88 27.05 18.85
N THR A 159 -17.87 26.27 19.93
CA THR A 159 -16.74 26.20 20.86
C THR A 159 -15.50 25.61 20.17
N ALA A 160 -15.65 24.47 19.49
CA ALA A 160 -14.55 23.82 18.75
C ALA A 160 -14.00 24.73 17.64
N MET A 161 -14.88 25.40 16.91
CA MET A 161 -14.50 26.35 15.86
C MET A 161 -13.78 27.57 16.46
N GLY A 162 -14.23 28.08 17.62
CA GLY A 162 -13.56 29.15 18.34
C GLY A 162 -12.12 28.80 18.71
N GLU A 163 -11.90 27.61 19.27
CA GLU A 163 -10.56 27.10 19.59
C GLU A 163 -9.71 26.91 18.32
N HIS A 164 -10.28 26.35 17.25
CA HIS A 164 -9.60 26.22 15.96
C HIS A 164 -9.10 27.58 15.42
N LEU A 165 -9.93 28.63 15.49
CA LEU A 165 -9.54 29.97 15.03
C LEU A 165 -8.39 30.57 15.85
N VAL A 166 -8.32 30.26 17.15
CA VAL A 166 -7.19 30.67 18.01
C VAL A 166 -5.90 29.96 17.57
N TYR A 167 -5.96 28.65 17.30
CA TYR A 167 -4.83 27.92 16.75
C TYR A 167 -4.42 28.43 15.37
N GLU A 168 -5.38 28.71 14.47
CA GLU A 168 -5.14 29.25 13.13
C GLU A 168 -4.42 30.60 13.20
N ALA A 169 -4.77 31.47 14.15
CA ALA A 169 -4.13 32.78 14.30
C ALA A 169 -2.63 32.70 14.61
N ILE A 170 -2.20 31.69 15.37
CA ILE A 170 -0.79 31.51 15.74
C ILE A 170 -0.07 30.61 14.73
N LEU A 171 -0.59 29.40 14.49
CA LEU A 171 0.02 28.40 13.60
C LEU A 171 -0.06 28.81 12.12
N GLY A 172 -0.98 29.70 11.75
CA GLY A 172 -1.10 30.30 10.42
C GLY A 172 -0.32 31.59 10.24
N SER A 173 0.40 32.07 11.26
CA SER A 173 1.22 33.28 11.15
C SER A 173 2.36 33.09 10.16
N SER A 174 2.51 34.01 9.20
CA SER A 174 3.56 33.98 8.18
C SER A 174 4.97 33.92 8.80
N ALA A 175 5.20 34.65 9.90
CA ALA A 175 6.50 34.62 10.58
C ALA A 175 6.79 33.24 11.19
N PHE A 176 5.82 32.65 11.89
CA PHE A 176 5.95 31.30 12.45
C PHE A 176 6.17 30.26 11.36
N LEU A 177 5.38 30.32 10.27
CA LEU A 177 5.50 29.37 9.16
C LEU A 177 6.83 29.51 8.40
N GLY A 178 7.38 30.73 8.30
CA GLY A 178 8.71 30.97 7.73
C GLY A 178 9.84 30.36 8.57
N ASP A 179 9.76 30.53 9.90
CA ASP A 179 10.75 29.95 10.82
C ASP A 179 10.63 28.42 10.87
N LEU A 180 9.41 27.89 10.91
CA LEU A 180 9.14 26.45 10.85
C LEU A 180 9.63 25.85 9.54
N GLY A 181 9.34 26.49 8.40
CA GLY A 181 9.81 26.02 7.09
C GLY A 181 11.34 25.97 7.00
N THR A 182 12.02 27.00 7.50
CA THR A 182 13.50 27.04 7.57
C THR A 182 14.04 25.88 8.43
N PHE A 183 13.43 25.63 9.59
CA PHE A 183 13.79 24.52 10.46
C PHE A 183 13.53 23.16 9.81
N LEU A 184 12.37 22.95 9.17
CA LEU A 184 12.06 21.70 8.49
C LEU A 184 13.04 21.41 7.35
N ASN A 185 13.46 22.42 6.58
CA ASN A 185 14.52 22.24 5.58
C ASN A 185 15.83 21.76 6.23
N LEU A 186 16.21 22.34 7.37
CA LEU A 186 17.40 21.93 8.11
C LEU A 186 17.29 20.48 8.61
N VAL A 187 16.14 20.08 9.15
CA VAL A 187 15.85 18.70 9.57
C VAL A 187 15.93 17.74 8.40
N MET A 188 15.30 18.07 7.26
CA MET A 188 15.32 17.20 6.08
C MET A 188 16.74 17.00 5.53
N ALA A 189 17.52 18.09 5.40
CA ALA A 189 18.91 18.02 4.96
C ALA A 189 19.79 17.25 5.96
N PHE A 190 19.55 17.42 7.26
CA PHE A 190 20.26 16.68 8.30
C PHE A 190 19.97 15.18 8.25
N CYS A 191 18.70 14.78 8.14
CA CYS A 191 18.31 13.38 8.03
C CYS A 191 18.87 12.73 6.75
N LEU A 192 18.76 13.39 5.59
CA LEU A 192 19.37 12.89 4.35
C LEU A 192 20.90 12.85 4.44
N GLY A 193 21.53 13.86 5.06
CA GLY A 193 22.97 13.87 5.31
C GLY A 193 23.42 12.75 6.25
N ALA A 194 22.60 12.38 7.23
CA ALA A 194 22.85 11.22 8.07
C ALA A 194 22.73 9.93 7.27
N ALA A 195 21.69 9.75 6.44
CA ALA A 195 21.54 8.58 5.57
C ALA A 195 22.67 8.47 4.53
N PHE A 196 23.22 9.60 4.08
CA PHE A 196 24.27 9.68 3.06
C PHE A 196 25.42 10.59 3.50
N PRO A 197 26.30 10.14 4.42
CA PRO A 197 27.36 10.98 5.00
C PRO A 197 28.31 11.61 3.98
N ASP A 198 28.55 10.93 2.85
CA ASP A 198 29.45 11.42 1.80
C ASP A 198 28.79 12.47 0.87
N ARG A 199 27.47 12.67 0.98
CA ARG A 199 26.67 13.54 0.09
C ARG A 199 26.01 14.72 0.82
N VAL A 200 26.36 14.98 2.09
CA VAL A 200 25.71 16.04 2.90
C VAL A 200 25.75 17.40 2.20
N ALA A 201 26.88 17.75 1.59
CA ALA A 201 27.05 19.01 0.85
C ALA A 201 26.13 19.09 -0.39
N ASP A 202 25.86 17.97 -1.05
CA ASP A 202 25.01 17.92 -2.24
C ASP A 202 23.54 18.18 -1.89
N PHE A 203 23.06 17.63 -0.77
CA PHE A 203 21.72 17.90 -0.26
C PHE A 203 21.55 19.37 0.14
N ALA A 204 22.54 19.93 0.84
CA ALA A 204 22.52 21.35 1.21
C ALA A 204 22.59 22.30 0.01
N ALA A 205 23.20 21.88 -1.10
CA ALA A 205 23.35 22.68 -2.32
C ALA A 205 22.28 22.40 -3.40
N GLY A 206 21.38 21.43 -3.20
CA GLY A 206 20.40 21.01 -4.20
C GLY A 206 21.01 20.30 -5.44
N LYS A 207 22.23 19.78 -5.34
CA LYS A 207 22.99 19.18 -6.46
C LYS A 207 23.12 17.66 -6.37
N VAL A 208 22.09 17.03 -5.81
CA VAL A 208 22.05 15.61 -5.49
C VAL A 208 22.09 14.76 -6.76
N GLN A 209 23.06 13.85 -6.84
CA GLN A 209 23.20 12.87 -7.93
C GLN A 209 23.14 11.43 -7.40
N GLY A 210 22.63 10.51 -8.22
CA GLY A 210 22.50 9.11 -7.85
C GLY A 210 21.28 8.84 -6.95
N SER A 211 20.90 7.57 -6.86
CA SER A 211 19.70 7.13 -6.16
C SER A 211 19.70 7.56 -4.68
N VAL A 212 18.51 7.82 -4.15
CA VAL A 212 18.22 7.96 -2.73
C VAL A 212 17.60 6.68 -2.14
N LEU A 213 17.51 5.58 -2.87
CA LEU A 213 16.96 4.31 -2.36
C LEU A 213 18.05 3.31 -1.96
N THR A 214 19.01 3.75 -1.15
CA THR A 214 20.13 2.92 -0.69
C THR A 214 19.67 1.78 0.24
N GLU A 215 20.36 0.65 0.18
CA GLU A 215 20.22 -0.45 1.14
C GLU A 215 21.16 -0.31 2.33
N GLU A 216 22.29 0.36 2.13
CA GLU A 216 23.30 0.58 3.16
C GLU A 216 22.81 1.59 4.18
N VAL A 217 22.82 1.18 5.45
CA VAL A 217 22.48 2.03 6.59
C VAL A 217 23.76 2.58 7.20
N SER A 218 23.88 3.91 7.24
CA SER A 218 25.04 4.56 7.86
C SER A 218 24.97 4.50 9.40
N PRO A 219 26.12 4.56 10.09
CA PRO A 219 26.15 4.74 11.54
C PRO A 219 25.46 6.04 11.99
N GLN A 220 25.55 7.12 11.19
CA GLN A 220 24.90 8.38 11.51
C GLN A 220 23.37 8.26 11.48
N TRP A 221 22.82 7.46 10.56
CA TRP A 221 21.39 7.21 10.44
C TRP A 221 20.86 6.31 11.55
N SER A 222 21.58 5.24 11.88
CA SER A 222 21.13 4.20 12.80
C SER A 222 20.80 4.75 14.20
N VAL A 223 21.44 5.85 14.61
CA VAL A 223 21.31 6.46 15.95
C VAL A 223 20.25 7.56 16.02
N LEU A 224 19.68 8.00 14.89
CA LEU A 224 18.66 9.03 14.92
C LEU A 224 17.33 8.47 15.47
N PRO A 225 16.58 9.26 16.27
CA PRO A 225 15.24 8.90 16.66
C PRO A 225 14.31 8.75 15.46
N SER A 226 13.51 7.68 15.43
CA SER A 226 12.63 7.37 14.31
C SER A 226 11.45 8.34 14.19
N CYS A 227 11.02 8.92 15.33
CA CYS A 227 9.91 9.87 15.39
C CYS A 227 10.16 11.14 14.56
N ILE A 228 11.41 11.52 14.27
CA ILE A 228 11.73 12.72 13.48
C ILE A 228 11.01 12.71 12.13
N LEU A 229 11.03 11.56 11.43
CA LEU A 229 10.33 11.45 10.14
C LEU A 229 8.81 11.45 10.30
N GLU A 230 8.30 10.85 11.38
CA GLU A 230 6.87 10.85 11.70
C GLU A 230 6.38 12.28 11.94
N ASP A 231 7.10 13.04 12.75
CA ASP A 231 6.76 14.43 13.09
C ASP A 231 6.76 15.34 11.86
N VAL A 232 7.77 15.23 10.99
CA VAL A 232 7.85 16.02 9.75
C VAL A 232 6.66 15.70 8.85
N ILE A 233 6.38 14.42 8.58
CA ILE A 233 5.25 14.02 7.73
C ILE A 233 3.92 14.43 8.35
N GLU A 234 3.75 14.22 9.66
CA GLU A 234 2.51 14.52 10.38
C GLU A 234 2.18 16.02 10.29
N VAL A 235 3.16 16.91 10.50
CA VAL A 235 2.93 18.36 10.36
C VAL A 235 2.54 18.73 8.94
N LEU A 236 3.21 18.17 7.93
CA LEU A 236 2.90 18.42 6.52
C LEU A 236 1.50 17.88 6.13
N GLU A 237 1.09 16.75 6.69
CA GLU A 237 -0.26 16.20 6.55
C GLU A 237 -1.31 17.12 7.20
N ILE A 238 -1.11 17.52 8.47
CA ILE A 238 -2.03 18.38 9.22
C ILE A 238 -2.25 19.71 8.51
N VAL A 239 -1.17 20.39 8.11
CA VAL A 239 -1.31 21.67 7.41
C VAL A 239 -1.97 21.53 6.05
N THR A 240 -1.91 20.35 5.43
CA THR A 240 -2.61 20.05 4.17
C THR A 240 -4.08 19.73 4.42
N SER A 241 -4.40 18.98 5.47
CA SER A 241 -5.77 18.54 5.77
C SER A 241 -6.67 19.66 6.31
N ILE A 242 -6.09 20.64 7.01
CA ILE A 242 -6.83 21.76 7.60
C ILE A 242 -7.07 22.90 6.58
N GLN A 243 -6.42 22.91 5.41
CA GLN A 243 -6.64 23.98 4.43
C GLN A 243 -8.10 24.04 3.96
N PRO A 244 -8.74 25.23 4.00
CA PRO A 244 -10.08 25.41 3.47
C PRO A 244 -10.16 25.02 2.00
N GLN A 245 -11.23 24.34 1.61
CA GLN A 245 -11.46 23.96 0.21
C GLN A 245 -11.44 25.20 -0.71
N GLY A 246 -10.64 25.14 -1.77
CA GLY A 246 -10.50 26.24 -2.74
C GLY A 246 -9.44 27.29 -2.39
N LYS A 247 -8.85 27.26 -1.19
CA LYS A 247 -7.60 27.98 -0.93
C LYS A 247 -6.41 27.19 -1.50
N GLY A 248 -5.35 27.92 -1.89
CA GLY A 248 -4.09 27.32 -2.34
C GLY A 248 -3.39 26.52 -1.23
N PRO A 249 -2.20 25.95 -1.51
CA PRO A 249 -1.43 25.25 -0.49
C PRO A 249 -1.08 26.20 0.68
N SER A 250 -0.89 25.62 1.87
CA SER A 250 -0.40 26.35 3.05
C SER A 250 0.86 27.16 2.72
N GLU A 251 0.98 28.36 3.30
CA GLU A 251 2.17 29.21 3.16
C GLU A 251 3.46 28.48 3.60
N LEU A 252 3.36 27.49 4.50
CA LEU A 252 4.50 26.66 4.89
C LEU A 252 5.22 26.07 3.67
N PHE A 253 4.49 25.62 2.64
CA PHE A 253 5.08 25.04 1.44
C PHE A 253 5.82 26.06 0.56
N LEU A 254 5.66 27.37 0.79
CA LEU A 254 6.47 28.41 0.14
C LEU A 254 7.84 28.56 0.81
N HIS A 255 7.96 28.16 2.07
CA HIS A 255 9.18 28.23 2.87
C HIS A 255 9.96 26.90 2.87
N LEU A 256 9.43 25.86 2.24
CA LEU A 256 10.11 24.57 2.07
C LEU A 256 10.91 24.52 0.76
N ASP A 257 12.09 23.91 0.82
CA ASP A 257 12.84 23.54 -0.38
C ASP A 257 12.14 22.36 -1.06
N ALA A 258 11.55 22.63 -2.23
CA ALA A 258 10.73 21.66 -2.94
C ALA A 258 11.53 20.42 -3.39
N GLN A 259 12.79 20.59 -3.78
CA GLN A 259 13.63 19.46 -4.21
C GLN A 259 14.03 18.61 -3.00
N LEU A 260 14.43 19.24 -1.91
CA LEU A 260 14.80 18.57 -0.67
C LEU A 260 13.63 17.78 -0.08
N LEU A 261 12.42 18.37 -0.08
CA LEU A 261 11.20 17.70 0.35
C LEU A 261 10.90 16.47 -0.49
N LEU A 262 10.97 16.59 -1.83
CA LEU A 262 10.73 15.46 -2.72
C LEU A 262 11.77 14.35 -2.55
N LEU A 263 13.04 14.70 -2.35
CA LEU A 263 14.10 13.73 -2.07
C LEU A 263 13.89 13.01 -0.74
N MET A 264 13.51 13.74 0.32
CA MET A 264 13.19 13.16 1.62
C MET A 264 12.02 12.19 1.51
N VAL A 265 10.90 12.63 0.95
CA VAL A 265 9.70 11.80 0.81
C VAL A 265 9.97 10.59 -0.08
N THR A 266 10.76 10.72 -1.13
CA THR A 266 11.18 9.60 -1.99
C THR A 266 12.09 8.61 -1.26
N PHE A 267 13.07 9.11 -0.50
CA PHE A 267 13.94 8.28 0.37
C PHE A 267 13.11 7.44 1.35
N MET A 268 12.07 8.03 1.95
CA MET A 268 11.15 7.33 2.85
C MET A 268 10.37 6.19 2.16
N LEU A 269 10.19 6.22 0.83
CA LEU A 269 9.56 5.11 0.10
C LEU A 269 10.46 3.88 -0.02
N GLY A 270 11.77 4.03 0.22
CA GLY A 270 12.81 3.02 0.06
C GLY A 270 12.63 1.76 0.91
N ASN A 271 13.62 0.88 0.94
CA ASN A 271 13.50 -0.41 1.62
C ASN A 271 13.27 -0.27 3.14
N GLY A 272 12.90 -1.39 3.77
CA GLY A 272 12.61 -1.46 5.20
C GLY A 272 13.81 -1.27 6.13
N ASN A 273 15.04 -1.15 5.61
CA ASN A 273 16.23 -0.99 6.45
C ASN A 273 16.28 0.43 7.06
N HIS A 274 15.81 1.44 6.30
CA HIS A 274 15.81 2.82 6.75
C HIS A 274 14.53 3.19 7.49
N VAL A 275 13.38 2.91 6.88
CA VAL A 275 12.06 3.20 7.46
C VAL A 275 11.28 1.90 7.62
N LYS A 276 11.28 1.37 8.85
CA LYS A 276 10.65 0.08 9.17
C LYS A 276 9.12 0.15 9.19
N ASN A 277 8.55 1.29 9.59
CA ASN A 277 7.11 1.49 9.75
C ASN A 277 6.39 1.60 8.38
N PRO A 278 5.59 0.60 7.94
CA PRO A 278 4.92 0.65 6.65
C PRO A 278 3.85 1.74 6.57
N ASN A 279 3.22 2.12 7.69
CA ASN A 279 2.22 3.18 7.72
C ASN A 279 2.86 4.53 7.40
N LEU A 280 4.04 4.82 8.00
CA LEU A 280 4.79 6.04 7.72
C LEU A 280 5.20 6.14 6.24
N ARG A 281 5.61 5.01 5.65
CA ARG A 281 5.95 4.95 4.22
C ARG A 281 4.74 5.20 3.32
N GLY A 282 3.57 4.67 3.70
CA GLY A 282 2.32 4.95 3.01
C GLY A 282 1.88 6.42 3.15
N LYS A 283 2.06 7.04 4.33
CA LYS A 283 1.86 8.48 4.53
C LYS A 283 2.79 9.33 3.65
N ALA A 284 4.07 8.94 3.53
CA ALA A 284 5.00 9.57 2.60
C ALA A 284 4.50 9.47 1.14
N ALA A 285 3.97 8.32 0.71
CA ALA A 285 3.37 8.18 -0.62
C ALA A 285 2.13 9.08 -0.80
N THR A 286 1.29 9.22 0.24
CA THR A 286 0.15 10.16 0.25
C THR A 286 0.62 11.60 0.06
N LEU A 287 1.63 12.02 0.81
CA LEU A 287 2.20 13.36 0.70
C LEU A 287 2.77 13.59 -0.70
N LEU A 288 3.57 12.65 -1.25
CA LEU A 288 4.11 12.75 -2.61
C LEU A 288 3.01 12.89 -3.66
N LYS A 289 1.92 12.11 -3.54
CA LYS A 289 0.75 12.20 -4.41
C LYS A 289 0.11 13.58 -4.36
N ASN A 290 -0.02 14.15 -3.16
CA ASN A 290 -0.60 15.47 -2.97
C ASN A 290 0.31 16.56 -3.56
N LEU A 291 1.62 16.51 -3.28
CA LEU A 291 2.62 17.45 -3.80
C LEU A 291 2.63 17.47 -5.33
N THR A 292 2.59 16.31 -5.99
CA THR A 292 2.58 16.21 -7.46
C THR A 292 1.31 16.73 -8.12
N SER A 293 0.30 17.13 -7.34
CA SER A 293 -0.87 17.87 -7.84
C SER A 293 -0.56 19.34 -8.10
N ASN A 294 0.50 19.88 -7.49
CA ASN A 294 1.00 21.24 -7.67
C ASN A 294 2.14 21.29 -8.71
N SER A 295 2.07 22.24 -9.64
CA SER A 295 3.06 22.44 -10.71
C SER A 295 4.49 22.66 -10.20
N ASN A 296 4.66 23.30 -9.04
CA ASN A 296 5.97 23.56 -8.44
C ASN A 296 6.70 22.29 -8.01
N TYR A 297 5.99 21.20 -7.76
CA TYR A 297 6.58 19.91 -7.42
C TYR A 297 6.57 18.95 -8.60
N ARG A 298 5.50 19.00 -9.40
CA ARG A 298 5.34 18.13 -10.57
C ARG A 298 6.51 18.25 -11.55
N HIS A 299 6.94 19.47 -11.88
CA HIS A 299 8.04 19.65 -12.82
C HIS A 299 9.37 19.05 -12.31
N LEU A 300 9.60 19.03 -10.99
CA LEU A 300 10.79 18.40 -10.41
C LEU A 300 10.72 16.88 -10.52
N VAL A 301 9.55 16.28 -10.26
CA VAL A 301 9.33 14.84 -10.41
C VAL A 301 9.46 14.36 -11.87
N GLU A 302 9.11 15.23 -12.82
CA GLU A 302 9.24 14.95 -14.26
C GLU A 302 10.68 15.08 -14.77
N ASN A 303 11.45 16.06 -14.26
CA ASN A 303 12.74 16.43 -14.85
C ASN A 303 13.96 16.04 -14.02
N SER A 304 13.82 15.77 -12.71
CA SER A 304 14.94 15.35 -11.87
C SER A 304 15.32 13.90 -12.16
N PRO A 305 16.56 13.59 -12.58
CA PRO A 305 16.98 12.23 -12.87
C PRO A 305 16.89 11.31 -11.65
N VAL A 306 17.14 11.83 -10.45
CA VAL A 306 17.06 11.05 -9.20
C VAL A 306 15.61 10.66 -8.92
N LEU A 307 14.70 11.63 -8.91
CA LEU A 307 13.28 11.38 -8.62
C LEU A 307 12.63 10.49 -9.68
N ALA A 308 12.97 10.69 -10.95
CA ALA A 308 12.43 9.90 -12.05
C ALA A 308 12.84 8.42 -11.98
N ASN A 309 14.06 8.14 -11.49
CA ASN A 309 14.54 6.77 -11.33
C ASN A 309 14.03 6.10 -10.05
N ASP A 310 13.80 6.86 -8.98
CA ASP A 310 13.55 6.29 -7.66
C ASP A 310 12.06 6.21 -7.26
N ILE A 311 11.19 7.08 -7.77
CA ILE A 311 9.78 7.11 -7.31
C ILE A 311 9.05 5.80 -7.60
N ILE A 312 9.18 5.23 -8.82
CA ILE A 312 8.51 3.97 -9.17
C ILE A 312 9.02 2.79 -8.33
N PRO A 313 10.35 2.55 -8.21
CA PRO A 313 10.88 1.56 -7.28
C PRO A 313 10.41 1.73 -5.83
N GLY A 314 10.40 2.98 -5.34
CA GLY A 314 9.89 3.31 -4.01
C GLY A 314 8.43 2.89 -3.86
N CYS A 315 7.57 3.28 -4.80
CA CYS A 315 6.15 2.90 -4.84
C CYS A 315 5.95 1.38 -4.79
N ILE A 316 6.72 0.60 -5.57
CA ILE A 316 6.67 -0.87 -5.58
C ILE A 316 6.98 -1.44 -4.19
N ARG A 317 8.05 -0.93 -3.56
CA ARG A 317 8.50 -1.34 -2.23
C ARG A 317 7.48 -1.01 -1.15
N VAL A 318 6.87 0.18 -1.19
CA VAL A 318 5.83 0.57 -0.22
C VAL A 318 4.57 -0.29 -0.40
N PHE A 319 4.12 -0.51 -1.63
CA PHE A 319 2.94 -1.32 -1.92
C PHE A 319 3.05 -2.71 -1.29
N THR A 320 4.23 -3.31 -1.41
CA THR A 320 4.54 -4.63 -0.82
C THR A 320 4.69 -4.57 0.70
N ALA A 321 5.28 -3.52 1.25
CA ALA A 321 5.46 -3.36 2.70
C ALA A 321 4.13 -3.24 3.45
N VAL A 322 3.17 -2.52 2.86
CA VAL A 322 1.82 -2.33 3.41
C VAL A 322 1.06 -3.66 3.55
N GLU A 323 1.41 -4.71 2.80
CA GLU A 323 0.79 -6.04 2.98
C GLU A 323 0.97 -6.60 4.40
N LYS A 324 2.07 -6.22 5.09
CA LYS A 324 2.42 -6.74 6.42
C LYS A 324 1.73 -5.99 7.57
N THR A 325 0.90 -4.98 7.32
CA THR A 325 0.19 -4.26 8.39
C THR A 325 -0.78 -5.19 9.10
N LYS A 326 -0.52 -5.48 10.38
CA LYS A 326 -1.39 -6.33 11.22
C LYS A 326 -2.46 -5.47 11.89
N GLN A 327 -3.72 -5.88 11.77
CA GLN A 327 -4.84 -5.39 12.58
C GLN A 327 -5.78 -6.56 12.92
N SER A 328 -6.45 -6.49 14.07
CA SER A 328 -7.25 -7.59 14.63
C SER A 328 -8.46 -7.99 13.77
N PHE A 329 -8.94 -7.11 12.88
CA PHE A 329 -10.10 -7.39 12.01
C PHE A 329 -9.71 -7.35 10.53
N TYR A 330 -10.16 -8.34 9.77
CA TYR A 330 -9.91 -8.46 8.33
C TYR A 330 -10.33 -7.21 7.56
N ASP A 331 -11.56 -6.73 7.74
CA ASP A 331 -12.06 -5.58 6.97
C ASP A 331 -11.34 -4.26 7.29
N ILE A 332 -11.00 -4.03 8.55
CA ILE A 332 -10.26 -2.82 8.97
C ILE A 332 -8.83 -2.89 8.43
N ARG A 333 -8.19 -4.07 8.52
CA ARG A 333 -6.89 -4.34 7.94
C ARG A 333 -6.90 -4.05 6.43
N MET A 334 -7.93 -4.53 5.74
CA MET A 334 -8.11 -4.30 4.31
C MET A 334 -8.32 -2.82 4.02
N GLN A 335 -9.21 -2.14 4.75
CA GLN A 335 -9.45 -0.70 4.59
C GLN A 335 -8.18 0.13 4.78
N LEU A 336 -7.39 -0.12 5.82
CA LEU A 336 -6.12 0.57 6.05
C LEU A 336 -5.11 0.27 4.93
N LYS A 337 -4.96 -1.00 4.56
CA LYS A 337 -4.12 -1.43 3.44
C LYS A 337 -4.48 -0.67 2.16
N TYR A 338 -5.76 -0.51 1.87
CA TYR A 338 -6.23 0.22 0.69
C TYR A 338 -5.99 1.72 0.77
N GLN A 339 -6.26 2.34 1.92
CA GLN A 339 -5.98 3.76 2.14
C GLN A 339 -4.52 4.09 1.83
N LEU A 340 -3.59 3.19 2.15
CA LEU A 340 -2.17 3.37 1.89
C LEU A 340 -1.75 3.00 0.45
N ARG A 341 -2.48 2.09 -0.23
CA ARG A 341 -2.19 1.68 -1.62
C ARG A 341 -2.78 2.61 -2.69
N ILE A 342 -3.91 3.25 -2.41
CA ILE A 342 -4.60 4.19 -3.31
C ILE A 342 -3.65 5.30 -3.80
N PRO A 343 -2.90 6.01 -2.92
CA PRO A 343 -1.96 7.04 -3.35
C PRO A 343 -0.84 6.50 -4.25
N ILE A 344 -0.38 5.27 -3.99
CA ILE A 344 0.66 4.61 -4.79
C ILE A 344 0.15 4.36 -6.21
N MET A 345 -1.06 3.84 -6.35
CA MET A 345 -1.68 3.61 -7.66
C MET A 345 -1.93 4.93 -8.43
N GLU A 346 -2.33 6.00 -7.73
CA GLU A 346 -2.46 7.34 -8.35
C GLU A 346 -1.11 7.91 -8.81
N LEU A 347 -0.03 7.62 -8.08
CA LEU A 347 1.33 7.95 -8.51
C LEU A 347 1.71 7.17 -9.77
N PHE A 348 1.41 5.87 -9.85
CA PHE A 348 1.62 5.10 -11.08
C PHE A 348 0.85 5.67 -12.26
N GLU A 349 -0.44 5.96 -12.09
CA GLU A 349 -1.29 6.54 -13.13
C GLU A 349 -0.74 7.87 -13.66
N ARG A 350 -0.20 8.71 -12.76
CA ARG A 350 0.36 10.03 -13.11
C ARG A 350 1.75 9.96 -13.72
N MET A 351 2.62 9.07 -13.21
CA MET A 351 4.04 9.05 -13.57
C MET A 351 4.37 8.10 -14.71
N LEU A 352 3.70 6.95 -14.81
CA LEU A 352 4.03 5.95 -15.83
C LEU A 352 3.77 6.36 -17.29
N PRO A 353 2.93 7.37 -17.60
CA PRO A 353 2.91 7.96 -18.95
C PRO A 353 4.24 8.59 -19.38
N LEU A 354 5.11 8.98 -18.44
CA LEU A 354 6.37 9.66 -18.69
C LEU A 354 7.50 8.67 -18.99
N GLU A 355 8.27 8.92 -20.06
CA GLU A 355 9.32 8.00 -20.53
C GLU A 355 10.41 7.69 -19.49
N ALA A 356 10.80 8.67 -18.68
CA ALA A 356 11.80 8.45 -17.64
C ALA A 356 11.34 7.43 -16.58
N HIS A 357 10.07 7.51 -16.16
CA HIS A 357 9.47 6.60 -15.19
C HIS A 357 9.19 5.22 -15.79
N LYS A 358 8.85 5.13 -17.08
CA LYS A 358 8.77 3.83 -17.81
C LYS A 358 10.12 3.12 -17.83
N LYS A 359 11.20 3.86 -18.09
CA LYS A 359 12.56 3.31 -18.06
C LYS A 359 12.92 2.84 -16.66
N ALA A 360 12.56 3.60 -15.63
CA ALA A 360 12.77 3.22 -14.24
C ALA A 360 12.04 1.91 -13.88
N LEU A 361 10.76 1.77 -14.27
CA LEU A 361 10.00 0.52 -14.10
C LEU A 361 10.69 -0.67 -14.76
N LYS A 362 11.10 -0.53 -16.03
CA LYS A 362 11.75 -1.62 -16.79
C LYS A 362 13.09 -2.01 -16.18
N SER A 363 13.89 -1.03 -15.76
CA SER A 363 15.19 -1.26 -15.12
C SER A 363 15.00 -1.97 -13.78
N PHE A 364 14.09 -1.48 -12.94
CA PHE A 364 13.77 -2.12 -11.67
C PHE A 364 13.24 -3.55 -11.82
N ALA A 365 12.33 -3.78 -12.77
CA ALA A 365 11.78 -5.10 -13.03
C ALA A 365 12.84 -6.12 -13.49
N THR A 366 13.90 -5.65 -14.15
CA THR A 366 15.02 -6.48 -14.63
C THR A 366 16.07 -6.70 -13.55
N GLU A 367 16.42 -5.65 -12.80
CA GLU A 367 17.48 -5.68 -11.78
C GLU A 367 17.01 -6.29 -10.45
N ASN A 368 15.72 -6.15 -10.12
CA ASN A 368 15.10 -6.61 -8.87
C ASN A 368 13.86 -7.48 -9.15
N PRO A 369 14.00 -8.60 -9.89
CA PRO A 369 12.86 -9.38 -10.37
C PRO A 369 12.04 -9.97 -9.21
N ASP A 370 12.65 -10.38 -8.10
CA ASP A 370 11.92 -10.96 -6.97
C ASP A 370 11.01 -9.94 -6.26
N GLU A 371 11.50 -8.71 -6.06
CA GLU A 371 10.69 -7.62 -5.49
C GLU A 371 9.54 -7.26 -6.44
N PHE A 372 9.82 -7.13 -7.73
CA PHE A 372 8.84 -6.79 -8.75
C PHE A 372 7.74 -7.85 -8.88
N LEU A 373 8.10 -9.12 -8.93
CA LEU A 373 7.15 -10.23 -9.05
C LEU A 373 6.30 -10.39 -7.78
N LYS A 374 6.88 -10.16 -6.60
CA LYS A 374 6.10 -10.12 -5.36
C LYS A 374 5.06 -8.99 -5.36
N PHE A 375 5.44 -7.81 -5.84
CA PHE A 375 4.52 -6.70 -6.02
C PHE A 375 3.39 -7.05 -7.01
N LEU A 376 3.73 -7.62 -8.17
CA LEU A 376 2.73 -8.07 -9.15
C LEU A 376 1.77 -9.10 -8.56
N ASN A 377 2.26 -10.09 -7.81
CA ASN A 377 1.42 -11.08 -7.16
C ASN A 377 0.42 -10.43 -6.19
N ASN A 378 0.87 -9.47 -5.38
CA ASN A 378 -0.01 -8.72 -4.48
C ASN A 378 -1.05 -7.89 -5.26
N LEU A 379 -0.63 -7.26 -6.36
CA LEU A 379 -1.51 -6.45 -7.20
C LEU A 379 -2.59 -7.30 -7.89
N MET A 380 -2.22 -8.49 -8.39
CA MET A 380 -3.15 -9.44 -9.01
C MET A 380 -4.14 -10.01 -7.99
N ASN A 381 -3.69 -10.35 -6.78
CA ASN A 381 -4.57 -10.80 -5.72
C ASN A 381 -5.59 -9.74 -5.31
N ASP A 382 -5.14 -8.49 -5.16
CA ASP A 382 -6.02 -7.35 -4.91
C ASP A 382 -7.01 -7.15 -6.07
N ALA A 383 -6.56 -7.22 -7.33
CA ALA A 383 -7.39 -7.01 -8.51
C ALA A 383 -8.54 -8.03 -8.59
N THR A 384 -8.22 -9.32 -8.41
CA THR A 384 -9.22 -10.38 -8.39
C THR A 384 -10.18 -10.12 -7.24
N MET A 385 -9.72 -10.18 -5.99
CA MET A 385 -10.60 -10.10 -4.81
C MET A 385 -11.44 -8.82 -4.78
N GLN A 386 -10.93 -7.67 -5.22
CA GLN A 386 -11.70 -6.43 -5.23
C GLN A 386 -12.88 -6.48 -6.21
N LEU A 387 -12.63 -6.98 -7.43
CA LEU A 387 -13.68 -7.15 -8.42
C LEU A 387 -14.69 -8.22 -7.97
N GLU A 388 -14.22 -9.31 -7.37
CA GLU A 388 -15.09 -10.37 -6.85
C GLU A 388 -16.04 -9.83 -5.78
N GLU A 389 -15.49 -9.21 -4.74
CA GLU A 389 -16.26 -8.65 -3.62
C GLU A 389 -17.25 -7.57 -4.08
N GLY A 390 -16.81 -6.67 -4.98
CA GLY A 390 -17.68 -5.65 -5.55
C GLY A 390 -18.86 -6.24 -6.32
N MET A 391 -18.60 -7.20 -7.22
CA MET A 391 -19.65 -7.85 -8.02
C MET A 391 -20.58 -8.73 -7.17
N ASP A 392 -20.04 -9.51 -6.25
CA ASP A 392 -20.84 -10.41 -5.41
C ASP A 392 -21.73 -9.59 -4.44
N THR A 393 -21.22 -8.47 -3.90
CA THR A 393 -22.03 -7.51 -3.13
C THR A 393 -23.16 -6.93 -3.98
N LEU A 394 -22.88 -6.53 -5.23
CA LEU A 394 -23.89 -5.96 -6.12
C LEU A 394 -25.01 -6.98 -6.44
N ILE A 395 -24.64 -8.23 -6.71
CA ILE A 395 -25.58 -9.33 -6.95
C ILE A 395 -26.48 -9.53 -5.73
N GLU A 396 -25.90 -9.54 -4.52
CA GLU A 396 -26.66 -9.70 -3.28
C GLU A 396 -27.62 -8.52 -3.05
N ILE A 397 -27.17 -7.28 -3.27
CA ILE A 397 -28.03 -6.10 -3.20
C ILE A 397 -29.21 -6.24 -4.17
N ARG A 398 -28.96 -6.68 -5.41
CA ARG A 398 -30.01 -6.92 -6.41
C ARG A 398 -30.97 -8.04 -6.00
N ARG A 399 -30.47 -9.14 -5.42
CA ARG A 399 -31.29 -10.25 -4.91
C ARG A 399 -32.25 -9.77 -3.83
N LEU A 400 -31.75 -9.06 -2.81
CA LEU A 400 -32.56 -8.54 -1.70
C LEU A 400 -33.57 -7.49 -2.17
N MET A 401 -33.19 -6.61 -3.12
CA MET A 401 -34.13 -5.67 -3.72
C MET A 401 -35.26 -6.37 -4.49
N LYS A 402 -34.97 -7.47 -5.19
CA LYS A 402 -35.97 -8.27 -5.90
C LYS A 402 -36.92 -9.01 -4.95
N GLU A 403 -36.42 -9.47 -3.80
CA GLU A 403 -37.20 -10.14 -2.76
C GLU A 403 -38.00 -9.18 -1.86
N GLY A 404 -37.87 -7.85 -2.05
CA GLY A 404 -38.53 -6.85 -1.21
C GLY A 404 -37.93 -6.73 0.20
N LYS A 405 -36.75 -7.33 0.43
CA LYS A 405 -36.07 -7.42 1.72
C LYS A 405 -35.02 -6.31 1.90
N GLN A 406 -35.35 -5.09 1.51
CA GLN A 406 -34.43 -3.96 1.62
C GLN A 406 -34.02 -3.68 3.08
N ALA A 407 -34.88 -4.00 4.06
CA ALA A 407 -34.55 -3.89 5.48
C ALA A 407 -33.44 -4.84 5.93
N GLU A 408 -33.22 -5.97 5.24
CA GLU A 408 -32.16 -6.95 5.56
C GLU A 408 -30.77 -6.51 5.07
N LEU A 409 -30.68 -5.43 4.27
CA LEU A 409 -29.40 -4.81 3.90
C LEU A 409 -28.70 -4.17 5.11
N GLN A 410 -29.46 -3.82 6.16
CA GLN A 410 -28.90 -3.39 7.44
C GLN A 410 -28.54 -4.64 8.24
N ARG A 411 -27.27 -5.09 8.15
CA ARG A 411 -26.81 -6.23 8.95
C ARG A 411 -26.83 -5.85 10.44
N PRO A 412 -27.48 -6.63 11.33
CA PRO A 412 -27.34 -6.44 12.76
C PRO A 412 -25.89 -6.71 13.20
N ALA A 413 -25.46 -6.02 14.26
CA ALA A 413 -24.14 -6.18 14.86
C ALA A 413 -23.82 -7.67 15.11
N ALA A 414 -22.64 -8.10 14.68
CA ALA A 414 -22.29 -9.51 14.51
C ALA A 414 -22.35 -10.32 15.81
N SER A 415 -23.13 -11.40 15.83
CA SER A 415 -23.09 -12.47 16.84
C SER A 415 -22.16 -13.63 16.45
N SER A 416 -21.41 -13.51 15.36
CA SER A 416 -20.59 -14.59 14.81
C SER A 416 -19.19 -14.10 14.40
N VAL A 417 -18.41 -13.64 15.38
CA VAL A 417 -16.96 -13.42 15.23
C VAL A 417 -16.27 -14.46 16.11
N ALA A 418 -15.24 -15.14 15.61
CA ALA A 418 -14.47 -16.12 16.38
C ALA A 418 -13.96 -15.51 17.70
N GLU A 419 -14.00 -16.28 18.80
CA GLU A 419 -13.77 -15.80 20.16
C GLU A 419 -12.35 -15.22 20.39
N ASP A 420 -11.36 -15.61 19.60
CA ASP A 420 -9.95 -15.22 19.78
C ASP A 420 -9.59 -13.82 19.20
N GLU A 421 -10.51 -13.12 18.53
CA GLU A 421 -10.22 -11.86 17.82
C GLU A 421 -11.11 -10.66 18.27
N GLN A 422 -11.88 -10.80 19.35
CA GLN A 422 -12.81 -9.78 19.83
C GLN A 422 -12.19 -8.86 20.91
N THR A 423 -11.38 -7.87 20.53
CA THR A 423 -11.31 -6.65 21.36
C THR A 423 -12.58 -5.84 21.13
N GLY A 424 -13.26 -5.38 22.19
CA GLY A 424 -14.53 -4.64 22.10
C GLY A 424 -14.49 -3.42 21.14
N GLU A 425 -13.30 -2.82 20.94
CA GLU A 425 -13.08 -1.68 20.04
C GLU A 425 -13.18 -2.03 18.55
N GLY A 426 -12.73 -3.21 18.13
CA GLY A 426 -12.68 -3.55 16.71
C GLY A 426 -13.95 -4.22 16.19
N ALA A 427 -14.81 -4.72 17.08
CA ALA A 427 -16.16 -5.17 16.70
C ALA A 427 -17.04 -4.00 16.21
N ASP A 428 -16.93 -2.82 16.83
CA ASP A 428 -17.63 -1.61 16.41
C ASP A 428 -17.07 -1.04 15.08
N LEU A 429 -15.74 -1.00 14.93
CA LEU A 429 -15.11 -0.61 13.66
C LEU A 429 -15.48 -1.56 12.50
N TYR A 430 -15.51 -2.87 12.75
CA TYR A 430 -15.98 -3.87 11.79
C TYR A 430 -17.46 -3.65 11.41
N ALA A 431 -18.34 -3.48 12.40
CA ALA A 431 -19.75 -3.22 12.16
C ALA A 431 -19.98 -1.94 11.34
N ARG A 432 -19.22 -0.87 11.62
CA ARG A 432 -19.26 0.40 10.86
C ARG A 432 -18.78 0.23 9.43
N SER A 433 -17.71 -0.55 9.20
CA SER A 433 -17.16 -0.76 7.84
C SER A 433 -18.16 -1.44 6.90
N ARG A 434 -19.08 -2.26 7.44
CA ARG A 434 -20.12 -2.98 6.68
C ARG A 434 -21.54 -2.46 6.91
N ALA A 435 -21.70 -1.29 7.51
CA ALA A 435 -23.01 -0.73 7.84
C ALA A 435 -23.85 -0.38 6.60
N ASP A 436 -23.20 0.00 5.49
CA ASP A 436 -23.85 0.32 4.23
C ASP A 436 -23.31 -0.56 3.07
N PRO A 437 -24.03 -1.63 2.69
CA PRO A 437 -23.64 -2.48 1.58
C PRO A 437 -23.48 -1.74 0.25
N LYS A 438 -24.23 -0.65 0.02
CA LYS A 438 -24.11 0.13 -1.22
C LYS A 438 -22.79 0.89 -1.27
N ALA A 439 -22.42 1.53 -0.16
CA ALA A 439 -21.14 2.21 -0.03
C ALA A 439 -19.97 1.22 -0.18
N HIS A 440 -20.08 0.05 0.48
CA HIS A 440 -19.10 -1.05 0.36
C HIS A 440 -18.94 -1.51 -1.08
N CYS A 441 -20.04 -1.83 -1.77
CA CYS A 441 -20.03 -2.21 -3.18
C CYS A 441 -19.33 -1.15 -4.04
N LYS A 442 -19.71 0.12 -3.90
CA LYS A 442 -19.13 1.22 -4.67
C LYS A 442 -17.64 1.38 -4.44
N GLN A 443 -17.20 1.27 -3.19
CA GLN A 443 -15.78 1.35 -2.83
C GLN A 443 -14.97 0.23 -3.49
N TYR A 444 -15.43 -1.02 -3.40
CA TYR A 444 -14.75 -2.17 -4.00
C TYR A 444 -14.72 -2.11 -5.53
N MET A 445 -15.78 -1.62 -6.17
CA MET A 445 -15.80 -1.41 -7.63
C MET A 445 -14.78 -0.35 -8.07
N GLN A 446 -14.70 0.78 -7.36
CA GLN A 446 -13.72 1.83 -7.66
C GLN A 446 -12.29 1.35 -7.47
N MET A 447 -12.06 0.58 -6.40
CA MET A 447 -10.75 0.00 -6.11
C MET A 447 -10.35 -1.04 -7.15
N GLY A 448 -11.23 -1.99 -7.47
CA GLY A 448 -10.98 -3.02 -8.48
C GLY A 448 -10.64 -2.39 -9.83
N HIS A 449 -11.36 -1.34 -10.24
CA HIS A 449 -11.03 -0.56 -11.43
C HIS A 449 -9.63 0.04 -11.38
N ARG A 450 -9.27 0.70 -10.28
CA ARG A 450 -7.95 1.33 -10.12
C ARG A 450 -6.80 0.31 -10.11
N THR A 451 -6.99 -0.82 -9.43
CA THR A 451 -6.00 -1.90 -9.35
C THR A 451 -5.78 -2.54 -10.72
N ILE A 452 -6.86 -2.85 -11.44
CA ILE A 452 -6.80 -3.40 -12.80
C ILE A 452 -6.17 -2.39 -13.77
N SER A 453 -6.48 -1.09 -13.65
CA SER A 453 -5.84 -0.04 -14.45
C SER A 453 -4.33 0.08 -14.20
N THR A 454 -3.91 -0.04 -12.94
CA THR A 454 -2.49 -0.08 -12.58
C THR A 454 -1.81 -1.31 -13.16
N LEU A 455 -2.42 -2.49 -13.01
CA LEU A 455 -1.90 -3.75 -13.57
C LEU A 455 -1.82 -3.69 -15.10
N TRP A 456 -2.82 -3.14 -15.78
CA TRP A 456 -2.83 -2.92 -17.22
C TRP A 456 -1.69 -2.01 -17.67
N SER A 457 -1.49 -0.89 -16.97
CA SER A 457 -0.42 0.05 -17.27
C SER A 457 0.97 -0.58 -17.13
N ILE A 458 1.18 -1.40 -16.10
CA ILE A 458 2.44 -2.12 -15.87
C ILE A 458 2.64 -3.24 -16.90
N SER A 459 1.58 -3.97 -17.23
CA SER A 459 1.61 -5.06 -18.22
C SER A 459 1.96 -4.57 -19.61
N ARG A 460 1.55 -3.33 -19.96
CA ARG A 460 1.93 -2.69 -21.22
C ARG A 460 3.43 -2.40 -21.29
N GLU A 461 4.02 -1.97 -20.18
CA GLU A 461 5.42 -1.49 -20.16
C GLU A 461 6.43 -2.61 -19.85
N ALA A 462 6.08 -3.64 -19.08
CA ALA A 462 6.99 -4.71 -18.68
C ALA A 462 6.47 -6.15 -18.95
N PRO A 463 5.91 -6.46 -20.14
CA PRO A 463 5.32 -7.77 -20.41
C PRO A 463 6.35 -8.90 -20.38
N THR A 464 7.60 -8.64 -20.81
CA THR A 464 8.68 -9.64 -20.83
C THR A 464 9.08 -10.12 -19.44
N VAL A 465 9.06 -9.24 -18.44
CA VAL A 465 9.37 -9.61 -17.05
C VAL A 465 8.23 -10.40 -16.43
N ILE A 466 6.97 -10.05 -16.75
CA ILE A 466 5.79 -10.78 -16.29
C ILE A 466 5.82 -12.23 -16.74
N ILE A 467 6.17 -12.50 -18.00
CA ILE A 467 6.23 -13.86 -18.54
C ILE A 467 7.50 -14.64 -18.13
N SER A 468 8.44 -14.00 -17.41
CA SER A 468 9.74 -14.61 -17.08
C SER A 468 9.59 -15.82 -16.14
N LYS A 469 8.77 -15.72 -15.09
CA LYS A 469 8.51 -16.81 -14.15
C LYS A 469 7.14 -17.44 -14.39
N LEU A 470 7.13 -18.76 -14.58
CA LEU A 470 5.93 -19.52 -14.93
C LEU A 470 4.83 -19.38 -13.87
N ASN A 471 5.17 -19.40 -12.57
CA ASN A 471 4.18 -19.28 -11.49
C ASN A 471 3.46 -17.92 -11.48
N VAL A 472 4.16 -16.83 -11.80
CA VAL A 472 3.57 -15.49 -11.90
C VAL A 472 2.71 -15.39 -13.16
N LEU A 473 3.18 -15.96 -14.27
CA LEU A 473 2.40 -16.05 -15.50
C LEU A 473 1.10 -16.83 -15.28
N GLN A 474 1.15 -17.98 -14.62
CA GLN A 474 -0.03 -18.76 -14.23
C GLN A 474 -0.96 -17.95 -13.33
N GLN A 475 -0.43 -17.26 -12.31
CA GLN A 475 -1.24 -16.40 -11.44
C GLN A 475 -1.92 -15.27 -12.22
N MET A 476 -1.23 -14.66 -13.18
CA MET A 476 -1.80 -13.63 -14.03
C MET A 476 -2.89 -14.19 -14.94
N LEU A 477 -2.61 -15.26 -15.66
CA LEU A 477 -3.53 -15.80 -16.66
C LEU A 477 -4.73 -16.49 -15.99
N HIS A 478 -4.48 -17.42 -15.08
CA HIS A 478 -5.52 -18.28 -14.49
C HIS A 478 -6.31 -17.56 -13.39
N ASN A 479 -5.62 -16.97 -12.42
CA ASN A 479 -6.27 -16.45 -11.22
C ASN A 479 -6.73 -15.00 -11.36
N CYS A 480 -6.13 -14.23 -12.26
CA CYS A 480 -6.52 -12.84 -12.52
C CYS A 480 -7.32 -12.69 -13.82
N LEU A 481 -6.68 -12.84 -14.98
CA LEU A 481 -7.32 -12.50 -16.25
C LEU A 481 -8.50 -13.43 -16.59
N ASN A 482 -8.37 -14.76 -16.47
CA ASN A 482 -9.45 -15.71 -16.73
C ASN A 482 -10.64 -15.47 -15.80
N SER A 483 -10.37 -15.33 -14.49
CA SER A 483 -11.41 -15.07 -13.47
C SER A 483 -12.15 -13.75 -13.73
N CYS A 484 -11.41 -12.66 -13.96
CA CYS A 484 -12.01 -11.36 -14.28
C CYS A 484 -12.81 -11.41 -15.59
N LEU A 485 -12.29 -12.08 -16.62
CA LEU A 485 -12.97 -12.22 -17.90
C LEU A 485 -14.31 -12.96 -17.75
N ASP A 486 -14.32 -14.11 -17.07
CA ASP A 486 -15.53 -14.91 -16.84
C ASP A 486 -16.58 -14.12 -16.07
N ARG A 487 -16.18 -13.35 -15.06
CA ARG A 487 -17.11 -12.48 -14.31
C ARG A 487 -17.69 -11.38 -15.20
N LEU A 488 -16.88 -10.72 -16.03
CA LEU A 488 -17.30 -9.58 -16.86
C LEU A 488 -18.17 -9.97 -18.06
N VAL A 489 -17.96 -11.16 -18.65
CA VAL A 489 -18.73 -11.61 -19.83
C VAL A 489 -19.72 -12.74 -19.51
N GLY A 490 -19.66 -13.30 -18.31
CA GLY A 490 -20.54 -14.36 -17.83
C GLY A 490 -21.96 -13.90 -17.50
N PRO A 491 -22.85 -14.85 -17.13
CA PRO A 491 -24.23 -14.54 -16.77
C PRO A 491 -24.34 -13.56 -15.59
N ARG A 492 -23.40 -13.63 -14.63
CA ARG A 492 -23.36 -12.73 -13.46
C ARG A 492 -23.34 -11.25 -13.82
N CYS A 493 -22.56 -10.85 -14.85
CA CYS A 493 -22.55 -9.46 -15.30
C CYS A 493 -23.75 -9.13 -16.21
N LEU A 494 -24.32 -10.10 -16.92
CA LEU A 494 -25.51 -9.89 -17.77
C LEU A 494 -26.79 -9.68 -16.97
N GLU A 495 -26.86 -10.20 -15.73
CA GLU A 495 -27.96 -9.97 -14.80
C GLU A 495 -27.98 -8.51 -14.28
N LEU A 496 -26.86 -7.80 -14.38
CA LEU A 496 -26.75 -6.39 -14.01
C LEU A 496 -27.47 -5.53 -15.06
N LYS A 497 -28.46 -4.77 -14.60
CA LYS A 497 -29.41 -4.11 -15.52
C LYS A 497 -28.82 -2.84 -16.13
N ALA A 498 -28.97 -2.72 -17.46
CA ALA A 498 -29.06 -1.44 -18.14
C ALA A 498 -30.29 -0.65 -17.64
N PRO A 499 -30.27 0.70 -17.61
CA PRO A 499 -31.25 1.52 -16.91
C PRO A 499 -32.70 1.27 -17.38
N GLN A 500 -33.63 1.15 -16.43
CA GLN A 500 -35.06 1.30 -16.71
C GLN A 500 -35.41 2.80 -16.71
N LYS A 501 -36.40 3.20 -17.52
CA LYS A 501 -36.81 4.61 -17.69
C LYS A 501 -37.11 5.25 -16.31
N GLY A 502 -36.25 6.18 -15.87
CA GLY A 502 -36.39 6.89 -14.59
C GLY A 502 -35.53 6.37 -13.42
N GLN A 503 -34.68 5.35 -13.61
CA GLN A 503 -33.72 4.89 -12.60
C GLN A 503 -32.27 5.06 -13.06
N VAL A 504 -31.38 5.39 -12.12
CA VAL A 504 -29.93 5.39 -12.32
C VAL A 504 -29.48 3.95 -12.62
N SER A 505 -28.55 3.80 -13.56
CA SER A 505 -28.01 2.47 -13.89
C SER A 505 -27.11 1.94 -12.76
N ASP A 506 -26.98 0.61 -12.62
CA ASP A 506 -26.02 0.04 -11.65
C ASP A 506 -24.59 0.53 -11.89
N PHE A 507 -24.26 0.73 -13.16
CA PHE A 507 -22.94 1.18 -13.58
C PHE A 507 -22.63 2.57 -13.01
N GLU A 508 -23.61 3.45 -12.97
CA GLU A 508 -23.46 4.80 -12.40
C GLU A 508 -23.58 4.80 -10.87
N GLU A 509 -24.59 4.14 -10.30
CA GLU A 509 -24.85 4.13 -8.85
C GLU A 509 -23.63 3.60 -8.08
N TYR A 510 -23.05 2.50 -8.56
CA TYR A 510 -21.94 1.80 -7.90
C TYR A 510 -20.57 2.10 -8.54
N SER A 511 -20.48 3.05 -9.48
CA SER A 511 -19.24 3.35 -10.21
C SER A 511 -18.60 2.12 -10.88
N PHE A 512 -19.43 1.16 -11.30
CA PHE A 512 -18.98 -0.04 -11.98
C PHE A 512 -18.81 0.22 -13.48
N LYS A 513 -17.57 0.04 -13.98
CA LYS A 513 -17.18 0.33 -15.37
C LYS A 513 -16.80 -0.96 -16.13
N PRO A 514 -17.75 -1.88 -16.38
CA PRO A 514 -17.45 -3.20 -16.95
C PRO A 514 -16.80 -3.12 -18.34
N LYS A 515 -17.17 -2.09 -19.12
CA LYS A 515 -16.62 -1.85 -20.46
C LYS A 515 -15.13 -1.54 -20.43
N GLU A 516 -14.71 -0.59 -19.60
CA GLU A 516 -13.30 -0.24 -19.41
C GLU A 516 -12.50 -1.41 -18.82
N LEU A 517 -13.09 -2.14 -17.85
CA LEU A 517 -12.46 -3.32 -17.28
C LEU A 517 -12.23 -4.42 -18.33
N LEU A 518 -13.25 -4.74 -19.13
CA LEU A 518 -13.14 -5.75 -20.19
C LEU A 518 -12.11 -5.36 -21.25
N GLN A 519 -12.06 -4.07 -21.59
CA GLN A 519 -11.04 -3.51 -22.48
C GLN A 519 -9.63 -3.80 -21.94
N MET A 520 -9.35 -3.40 -20.70
CA MET A 520 -8.04 -3.58 -20.07
C MET A 520 -7.64 -5.06 -19.95
N ILE A 521 -8.59 -5.94 -19.59
CA ILE A 521 -8.34 -7.39 -19.50
C ILE A 521 -7.96 -7.96 -20.87
N ALA A 522 -8.69 -7.61 -21.94
CA ALA A 522 -8.40 -8.09 -23.29
C ALA A 522 -7.04 -7.58 -23.81
N GLU A 523 -6.73 -6.31 -23.57
CA GLU A 523 -5.44 -5.74 -23.95
C GLU A 523 -4.27 -6.38 -23.21
N MET A 524 -4.44 -6.75 -21.92
CA MET A 524 -3.40 -7.45 -21.16
C MET A 524 -3.04 -8.81 -21.77
N TYR A 525 -4.00 -9.59 -22.28
CA TYR A 525 -3.71 -10.82 -23.03
C TYR A 525 -2.84 -10.54 -24.26
N VAL A 526 -3.14 -9.47 -25.00
CA VAL A 526 -2.35 -9.07 -26.17
C VAL A 526 -0.94 -8.65 -25.74
N PHE A 527 -0.78 -7.89 -24.65
CA PHE A 527 0.54 -7.44 -24.18
C PHE A 527 1.45 -8.60 -23.82
N VAL A 528 0.97 -9.57 -23.03
CA VAL A 528 1.77 -10.74 -22.66
C VAL A 528 1.97 -11.70 -23.85
N GLY A 529 0.95 -11.85 -24.72
CA GLY A 529 1.05 -12.66 -25.92
C GLY A 529 2.05 -12.11 -26.95
N ARG A 530 2.24 -10.79 -27.01
CA ARG A 530 3.31 -10.18 -27.83
C ARG A 530 4.72 -10.50 -27.31
N ALA A 531 4.86 -10.81 -26.02
CA ALA A 531 6.16 -11.16 -25.45
C ALA A 531 6.52 -12.63 -25.70
N ASP A 532 5.58 -13.55 -25.53
CA ASP A 532 5.74 -14.97 -25.88
C ASP A 532 4.36 -15.64 -26.06
N LYS A 533 3.91 -15.71 -27.31
CA LYS A 533 2.57 -16.18 -27.65
C LYS A 533 2.36 -17.65 -27.32
N GLU A 534 3.33 -18.49 -27.68
CA GLU A 534 3.26 -19.95 -27.52
C GLU A 534 3.21 -20.31 -26.04
N LYS A 535 4.09 -19.72 -25.22
CA LYS A 535 4.12 -19.93 -23.77
C LYS A 535 2.82 -19.50 -23.11
N VAL A 536 2.29 -18.33 -23.49
CA VAL A 536 1.03 -17.81 -22.94
C VAL A 536 -0.13 -18.71 -23.30
N GLN A 537 -0.29 -19.09 -24.58
CA GLN A 537 -1.38 -19.95 -25.02
C GLN A 537 -1.32 -21.32 -24.36
N LYS A 538 -0.14 -21.96 -24.33
CA LYS A 538 0.07 -23.24 -23.64
C LYS A 538 -0.33 -23.14 -22.17
N THR A 539 0.13 -22.10 -21.48
CA THR A 539 -0.21 -21.88 -20.06
C THR A 539 -1.72 -21.76 -19.87
N ILE A 540 -2.44 -21.00 -20.72
CA ILE A 540 -3.90 -20.87 -20.61
C ILE A 540 -4.60 -22.21 -20.81
N THR A 541 -4.19 -22.99 -21.82
CA THR A 541 -4.84 -24.28 -22.14
C THR A 541 -4.60 -25.36 -21.09
N GLU A 542 -3.49 -25.28 -20.35
CA GLU A 542 -3.20 -26.19 -19.22
C GLU A 542 -4.13 -25.97 -18.01
N ASP A 543 -4.85 -24.84 -17.94
CA ASP A 543 -5.81 -24.57 -16.86
C ASP A 543 -7.21 -25.09 -17.19
N GLY A 544 -7.45 -26.35 -16.86
CA GLY A 544 -8.76 -27.00 -16.99
C GLY A 544 -9.87 -26.40 -16.10
N ARG A 545 -9.56 -25.49 -15.17
CA ARG A 545 -10.53 -24.93 -14.22
C ARG A 545 -11.16 -23.62 -14.70
N SER A 546 -10.37 -22.75 -15.32
CA SER A 546 -10.81 -21.38 -15.63
C SER A 546 -10.94 -21.08 -17.12
N TYR A 547 -10.25 -21.82 -18.00
CA TYR A 547 -10.34 -21.60 -19.44
C TYR A 547 -11.71 -22.04 -19.99
N ARG A 548 -12.38 -21.14 -20.72
CA ARG A 548 -13.68 -21.41 -21.36
C ARG A 548 -13.72 -20.77 -22.75
N PRO A 549 -13.65 -21.54 -23.86
CA PRO A 549 -13.67 -21.01 -25.23
C PRO A 549 -14.82 -20.02 -25.49
N LYS A 550 -16.03 -20.36 -24.99
CA LYS A 550 -17.23 -19.51 -25.14
C LYS A 550 -17.08 -18.14 -24.48
N THR A 551 -16.37 -18.07 -23.35
CA THR A 551 -16.13 -16.82 -22.60
C THR A 551 -15.24 -15.89 -23.44
N PHE A 552 -14.15 -16.39 -24.01
CA PHE A 552 -13.26 -15.63 -24.89
C PHE A 552 -13.95 -15.17 -26.19
N GLN A 553 -14.68 -16.05 -26.87
CA GLN A 553 -15.43 -15.69 -28.07
C GLN A 553 -16.47 -14.59 -27.80
N LYS A 554 -17.15 -14.66 -26.65
CA LYS A 554 -18.11 -13.65 -26.23
C LYS A 554 -17.42 -12.32 -25.93
N ALA A 555 -16.26 -12.34 -25.29
CA ALA A 555 -15.46 -11.13 -25.08
C ALA A 555 -15.14 -10.42 -26.41
N VAL A 556 -14.64 -11.16 -27.41
CA VAL A 556 -14.40 -10.62 -28.77
C VAL A 556 -15.67 -10.00 -29.37
N SER A 557 -16.82 -10.66 -29.22
CA SER A 557 -18.10 -10.17 -29.74
C SER A 557 -18.53 -8.84 -29.10
N ILE A 558 -18.34 -8.69 -27.79
CA ILE A 558 -18.68 -7.48 -27.03
C ILE A 558 -17.71 -6.35 -27.40
N LEU A 559 -16.40 -6.62 -27.40
CA LEU A 559 -15.37 -5.64 -27.78
C LEU A 559 -15.60 -5.07 -29.18
N ARG A 560 -15.97 -5.94 -30.14
CA ARG A 560 -16.30 -5.54 -31.51
C ARG A 560 -17.59 -4.72 -31.60
N ARG A 561 -18.66 -5.17 -30.94
CA ARG A 561 -19.97 -4.51 -30.99
C ARG A 561 -19.94 -3.12 -30.36
N GLU A 562 -19.25 -2.98 -29.24
CA GLU A 562 -19.22 -1.75 -28.44
C GLU A 562 -18.07 -0.80 -28.84
N GLN A 563 -17.18 -1.20 -29.77
CA GLN A 563 -16.03 -0.41 -30.26
C GLN A 563 -15.12 0.11 -29.15
N MET A 564 -14.74 -0.77 -28.22
CA MET A 564 -14.02 -0.37 -26.99
C MET A 564 -12.49 -0.39 -27.12
N ILE A 565 -11.95 -1.04 -28.15
CA ILE A 565 -10.51 -1.13 -28.42
C ILE A 565 -10.19 -0.72 -29.86
N SER A 566 -8.93 -0.39 -30.14
CA SER A 566 -8.47 -0.06 -31.50
C SER A 566 -8.66 -1.27 -32.45
N ALA A 567 -8.82 -0.98 -33.74
CA ALA A 567 -9.01 -2.03 -34.75
C ALA A 567 -7.84 -3.03 -34.77
N ASP A 568 -6.60 -2.53 -34.60
CA ASP A 568 -5.39 -3.35 -34.57
C ASP A 568 -5.39 -4.30 -33.36
N LEU A 569 -5.64 -3.77 -32.15
CA LEU A 569 -5.70 -4.57 -30.93
C LEU A 569 -6.86 -5.57 -30.95
N LEU A 570 -8.01 -5.20 -31.51
CA LEU A 570 -9.13 -6.11 -31.68
C LEU A 570 -8.79 -7.26 -32.60
N GLN A 571 -8.07 -6.98 -33.69
CA GLN A 571 -7.64 -8.00 -34.63
C GLN A 571 -6.63 -8.94 -33.97
N GLU A 572 -5.62 -8.40 -33.27
CA GLU A 572 -4.64 -9.20 -32.52
C GLU A 572 -5.31 -10.09 -31.47
N PHE A 573 -6.23 -9.54 -30.67
CA PHE A 573 -6.97 -10.32 -29.67
C PHE A 573 -7.87 -11.37 -30.32
N SER A 574 -8.54 -11.05 -31.43
CA SER A 574 -9.39 -12.01 -32.16
C SER A 574 -8.56 -13.18 -32.70
N THR A 575 -7.39 -12.90 -33.28
CA THR A 575 -6.45 -13.90 -33.78
C THR A 575 -5.90 -14.75 -32.63
N PHE A 576 -5.51 -14.11 -31.52
CA PHE A 576 -5.06 -14.80 -30.31
C PHE A 576 -6.11 -15.79 -29.79
N VAL A 577 -7.38 -15.37 -29.69
CA VAL A 577 -8.50 -16.20 -29.23
C VAL A 577 -8.80 -17.35 -30.21
N GLN A 578 -8.73 -17.09 -31.51
CA GLN A 578 -8.95 -18.14 -32.51
C GLN A 578 -7.91 -19.26 -32.35
N GLU A 579 -6.64 -18.92 -32.36
CA GLU A 579 -5.56 -19.90 -32.24
C GLU A 579 -5.52 -20.59 -30.87
N LEU A 580 -5.92 -19.88 -29.81
CA LEU A 580 -6.06 -20.47 -28.47
C LEU A 580 -7.15 -21.56 -28.46
N ASN A 581 -8.27 -21.32 -29.15
CA ASN A 581 -9.33 -22.33 -29.30
C ASN A 581 -8.83 -23.50 -30.16
N ASP A 582 -8.16 -23.24 -31.27
CA ASP A 582 -7.60 -24.27 -32.15
C ASP A 582 -6.59 -25.17 -31.39
N LEU A 583 -5.74 -24.56 -30.56
CA LEU A 583 -4.80 -25.27 -29.70
C LEU A 583 -5.55 -26.16 -28.69
N ALA A 584 -6.55 -25.61 -27.99
CA ALA A 584 -7.34 -26.37 -27.02
C ALA A 584 -8.08 -27.54 -27.68
N GLU A 585 -8.72 -27.32 -28.84
CA GLU A 585 -9.38 -28.39 -29.62
C GLU A 585 -8.37 -29.46 -30.06
N SER A 586 -7.17 -29.06 -30.47
CA SER A 586 -6.12 -30.01 -30.87
C SER A 586 -5.62 -30.86 -29.70
N GLN A 587 -5.48 -30.26 -28.51
CA GLN A 587 -5.10 -30.98 -27.28
C GLN A 587 -6.19 -31.94 -26.83
N GLU A 588 -7.45 -31.49 -26.85
CA GLU A 588 -8.62 -32.33 -26.52
C GLU A 588 -8.77 -33.49 -27.51
N ALA A 589 -8.55 -33.25 -28.81
CA ALA A 589 -8.56 -34.29 -29.84
C ALA A 589 -7.38 -35.28 -29.72
N ALA A 590 -6.20 -34.81 -29.31
CA ALA A 590 -5.04 -35.67 -29.03
C ALA A 590 -5.30 -36.58 -27.82
N LEU A 591 -5.97 -36.05 -26.77
CA LEU A 591 -6.36 -36.78 -25.57
C LEU A 591 -7.56 -37.72 -25.82
N ALA A 592 -8.51 -37.35 -26.68
CA ALA A 592 -9.70 -38.16 -26.98
C ALA A 592 -9.37 -39.51 -27.64
N ASN A 593 -8.18 -39.65 -28.23
CA ASN A 593 -7.71 -40.89 -28.84
C ASN A 593 -6.88 -41.77 -27.88
N VAL A 594 -6.67 -41.35 -26.64
CA VAL A 594 -5.84 -42.06 -25.66
C VAL A 594 -6.62 -42.28 -24.38
N THR A 595 -7.15 -43.50 -24.19
CA THR A 595 -7.71 -43.91 -22.92
C THR A 595 -6.58 -44.08 -21.91
N VAL A 596 -6.34 -43.06 -21.09
CA VAL A 596 -5.37 -43.11 -20.00
C VAL A 596 -5.89 -44.07 -18.93
N PRO A 597 -5.13 -45.11 -18.54
CA PRO A 597 -5.50 -45.96 -17.41
C PRO A 597 -5.71 -45.14 -16.13
N ASP A 598 -6.77 -45.43 -15.37
CA ASP A 598 -7.09 -44.73 -14.12
C ASP A 598 -5.94 -44.74 -13.10
N GLU A 599 -5.08 -45.77 -13.13
CA GLU A 599 -3.88 -45.90 -12.30
C GLU A 599 -2.79 -44.84 -12.60
N PHE A 600 -2.86 -44.15 -13.73
CA PHE A 600 -1.94 -43.07 -14.11
C PHE A 600 -2.48 -41.69 -13.76
N LEU A 601 -3.76 -41.60 -13.37
CA LEU A 601 -4.44 -40.34 -13.08
C LEU A 601 -4.36 -40.01 -11.59
N ASP A 602 -4.17 -38.72 -11.32
CA ASP A 602 -4.26 -38.19 -9.97
C ASP A 602 -5.71 -38.29 -9.48
N PRO A 603 -5.96 -38.84 -8.28
CA PRO A 603 -7.30 -39.08 -7.74
C PRO A 603 -8.11 -37.80 -7.44
N ILE A 604 -7.48 -36.63 -7.36
CA ILE A 604 -8.14 -35.34 -7.13
C ILE A 604 -8.21 -34.53 -8.42
N MET A 605 -7.09 -34.43 -9.13
CA MET A 605 -6.98 -33.61 -10.34
C MET A 605 -7.53 -34.31 -11.58
N SER A 606 -7.61 -35.64 -11.59
CA SER A 606 -7.96 -36.46 -12.76
C SER A 606 -7.05 -36.20 -13.97
N GLU A 607 -5.80 -35.82 -13.72
CA GLU A 607 -4.74 -35.55 -14.70
C GLU A 607 -3.62 -36.59 -14.55
N ILE A 608 -2.81 -36.80 -15.58
CA ILE A 608 -1.69 -37.75 -15.53
C ILE A 608 -0.67 -37.31 -14.45
N MET A 609 -0.34 -38.21 -13.51
CA MET A 609 0.63 -37.94 -12.45
C MET A 609 2.05 -37.81 -13.03
N VAL A 610 2.75 -36.72 -12.71
CA VAL A 610 4.11 -36.47 -13.18
C VAL A 610 5.15 -37.03 -12.21
N ASP A 611 4.89 -36.88 -10.91
CA ASP A 611 5.71 -37.48 -9.85
C ASP A 611 4.82 -38.21 -8.84
N PRO A 612 4.39 -39.45 -9.13
CA PRO A 612 3.48 -40.20 -8.28
C PRO A 612 4.13 -40.56 -6.93
N VAL A 613 3.41 -40.30 -5.84
CA VAL A 613 3.79 -40.61 -4.46
C VAL A 613 2.67 -41.35 -3.75
N LEU A 614 3.02 -42.32 -2.92
CA LEU A 614 2.09 -43.09 -2.09
C LEU A 614 1.92 -42.41 -0.73
N LEU A 615 0.67 -42.24 -0.32
CA LEU A 615 0.29 -41.80 1.01
C LEU A 615 0.12 -43.04 1.90
N PRO A 616 0.97 -43.24 2.92
CA PRO A 616 0.94 -44.46 3.75
C PRO A 616 -0.35 -44.60 4.57
N THR A 617 -1.04 -43.50 4.84
CA THR A 617 -2.26 -43.43 5.65
C THR A 617 -3.50 -43.92 4.89
N SER A 618 -3.71 -43.45 3.65
CA SER A 618 -4.85 -43.85 2.81
C SER A 618 -4.51 -44.98 1.84
N ASN A 619 -3.23 -45.29 1.66
CA ASN A 619 -2.71 -46.18 0.63
C ASN A 619 -3.10 -45.74 -0.79
N THR A 620 -3.32 -44.44 -0.98
CA THR A 620 -3.65 -43.81 -2.26
C THR A 620 -2.38 -43.25 -2.90
N ILE A 621 -2.26 -43.38 -4.21
CA ILE A 621 -1.18 -42.77 -5.00
C ILE A 621 -1.71 -41.51 -5.67
N MET A 622 -0.97 -40.41 -5.58
CA MET A 622 -1.30 -39.13 -6.21
C MET A 622 -0.04 -38.34 -6.58
N ASP A 623 -0.18 -37.23 -7.29
CA ASP A 623 0.97 -36.41 -7.69
C ASP A 623 1.56 -35.61 -6.52
N ARG A 624 2.90 -35.62 -6.41
CA ARG A 624 3.63 -34.91 -5.35
C ARG A 624 3.22 -33.44 -5.21
N LYS A 625 3.08 -32.70 -6.32
CA LYS A 625 2.79 -31.26 -6.27
C LYS A 625 1.40 -31.00 -5.67
N VAL A 626 0.45 -31.91 -5.90
CA VAL A 626 -0.93 -31.81 -5.41
C VAL A 626 -0.97 -32.08 -3.91
N ILE A 627 -0.32 -33.16 -3.43
CA ILE A 627 -0.31 -33.50 -2.00
C ILE A 627 0.52 -32.54 -1.16
N GLU A 628 1.66 -32.05 -1.66
CA GLU A 628 2.48 -31.07 -0.93
C GLU A 628 1.73 -29.75 -0.71
N ARG A 629 0.95 -29.30 -1.69
CA ARG A 629 0.08 -28.12 -1.54
C ARG A 629 -1.02 -28.34 -0.51
N HIS A 630 -1.59 -29.54 -0.45
CA HIS A 630 -2.61 -29.89 0.54
C HIS A 630 -2.03 -29.94 1.96
N ILE A 631 -0.92 -30.66 2.16
CA ILE A 631 -0.21 -30.75 3.45
C ILE A 631 0.20 -29.36 3.93
N MET A 632 0.72 -28.49 3.05
CA MET A 632 1.05 -27.10 3.41
C MET A 632 -0.13 -26.28 3.95
N SER A 633 -1.38 -26.69 3.67
CA SER A 633 -2.59 -25.98 4.09
C SER A 633 -3.25 -26.63 5.32
N ASN A 634 -3.26 -27.95 5.42
CA ASN A 634 -4.10 -28.70 6.37
C ASN A 634 -3.34 -29.73 7.24
N ASP A 635 -2.07 -30.02 6.96
CA ASP A 635 -1.23 -31.01 7.67
C ASP A 635 -1.84 -32.44 7.78
N ASP A 636 -2.73 -32.83 6.86
CA ASP A 636 -3.44 -34.12 6.85
C ASP A 636 -3.51 -34.79 5.45
N ASP A 637 -3.97 -36.04 5.43
CA ASP A 637 -4.26 -36.81 4.22
C ASP A 637 -5.68 -36.48 3.69
N PRO A 638 -5.84 -36.08 2.42
CA PRO A 638 -7.11 -35.61 1.89
C PRO A 638 -8.23 -36.66 1.82
N PHE A 639 -7.91 -37.97 1.89
CA PHE A 639 -8.88 -39.06 1.74
C PHE A 639 -9.42 -39.58 3.07
N ASN A 640 -8.64 -39.49 4.14
CA ASN A 640 -9.02 -40.02 5.46
C ASN A 640 -8.79 -39.06 6.63
N ARG A 641 -8.23 -37.87 6.38
CA ARG A 641 -7.94 -36.81 7.35
C ARG A 641 -7.01 -37.24 8.49
N GLN A 642 -6.19 -38.27 8.28
CA GLN A 642 -5.13 -38.65 9.20
C GLN A 642 -3.94 -37.70 9.06
N PRO A 643 -3.22 -37.36 10.15
CA PRO A 643 -2.03 -36.52 10.07
C PRO A 643 -0.99 -37.09 9.10
N LEU A 644 -0.48 -36.25 8.19
CA LEU A 644 0.46 -36.65 7.15
C LEU A 644 1.45 -35.51 6.87
N ALA A 645 2.76 -35.77 6.96
CA ALA A 645 3.78 -34.80 6.62
C ALA A 645 4.46 -35.13 5.28
N VAL A 646 5.04 -34.11 4.63
CA VAL A 646 5.74 -34.26 3.32
C VAL A 646 6.84 -35.32 3.35
N LYS A 647 7.53 -35.48 4.50
CA LYS A 647 8.58 -36.49 4.70
C LYS A 647 8.07 -37.93 4.70
N ASP A 648 6.76 -38.14 4.92
CA ASP A 648 6.13 -39.45 5.02
C ASP A 648 5.67 -39.97 3.64
N LEU A 649 5.77 -39.14 2.60
CA LEU A 649 5.41 -39.49 1.22
C LEU A 649 6.43 -40.46 0.61
N VAL A 650 5.95 -41.58 0.08
CA VAL A 650 6.82 -42.62 -0.50
C VAL A 650 6.82 -42.50 -2.04
N PRO A 651 7.95 -42.16 -2.68
CA PRO A 651 8.03 -42.03 -4.14
C PRO A 651 7.71 -43.35 -4.88
N GLN A 652 6.85 -43.29 -5.91
CA GLN A 652 6.48 -44.44 -6.74
C GLN A 652 7.26 -44.41 -8.06
N THR A 653 8.56 -44.66 -7.99
CA THR A 653 9.48 -44.59 -9.15
C THR A 653 9.09 -45.52 -10.30
N GLU A 654 8.69 -46.76 -10.01
CA GLU A 654 8.23 -47.70 -11.05
C GLU A 654 6.97 -47.22 -11.78
N LEU A 655 6.02 -46.63 -11.06
CA LEU A 655 4.80 -46.09 -11.66
C LEU A 655 5.12 -44.85 -12.50
N ARG A 656 6.02 -43.98 -12.01
CA ARG A 656 6.50 -42.83 -12.78
C ARG A 656 7.12 -43.26 -14.11
N ASP A 657 7.93 -44.31 -14.10
CA ASP A 657 8.57 -44.81 -15.31
C ASP A 657 7.52 -45.40 -16.29
N LYS A 658 6.53 -46.14 -15.78
CA LYS A 658 5.39 -46.63 -16.60
C LYS A 658 4.56 -45.50 -17.22
N ILE A 659 4.27 -44.45 -16.44
CA ILE A 659 3.56 -43.27 -16.93
C ILE A 659 4.40 -42.58 -18.01
N THR A 660 5.71 -42.42 -17.78
CA THR A 660 6.63 -41.80 -18.74
C THR A 660 6.66 -42.57 -20.06
N ASP A 661 6.75 -43.90 -20.01
CA ASP A 661 6.73 -44.75 -21.19
C ASP A 661 5.37 -44.72 -21.91
N PHE A 662 4.27 -44.68 -21.15
CA PHE A 662 2.93 -44.51 -21.70
C PHE A 662 2.79 -43.18 -22.45
N CYS A 663 3.27 -42.10 -21.85
CA CYS A 663 3.24 -40.77 -22.43
C CYS A 663 4.10 -40.69 -23.69
N LYS A 664 5.32 -41.24 -23.67
CA LYS A 664 6.18 -41.33 -24.87
C LYS A 664 5.52 -42.13 -26.00
N LYS A 665 4.88 -43.26 -25.66
CA LYS A 665 4.22 -44.13 -26.64
C LYS A 665 3.01 -43.46 -27.31
N HIS A 666 2.29 -42.61 -26.58
CA HIS A 666 1.09 -41.95 -27.06
C HIS A 666 1.30 -40.47 -27.43
N GLY A 667 2.55 -39.99 -27.43
CA GLY A 667 2.88 -38.60 -27.78
C GLY A 667 2.33 -37.56 -26.80
N ILE A 668 2.08 -37.95 -25.54
CA ILE A 668 1.60 -37.06 -24.49
C ILE A 668 2.81 -36.32 -23.90
N VAL A 669 2.77 -34.99 -23.94
CA VAL A 669 3.82 -34.14 -23.36
C VAL A 669 3.61 -34.05 -21.84
N MET A 670 4.54 -34.61 -21.07
CA MET A 670 4.57 -34.48 -19.62
C MET A 670 5.11 -33.10 -19.23
N GLY A 671 4.45 -32.40 -18.30
CA GLY A 671 4.74 -31.01 -17.90
C GLY A 671 6.11 -30.74 -17.24
N ASN A 672 7.10 -31.62 -17.42
CA ASN A 672 8.47 -31.47 -16.92
C ASN A 672 9.55 -31.58 -18.01
N GLU A 673 9.22 -31.66 -19.32
CA GLU A 673 10.22 -31.44 -20.37
C GLU A 673 10.41 -29.94 -20.60
N SER A 674 11.19 -29.33 -19.71
CA SER A 674 11.82 -28.04 -19.90
C SER A 674 13.31 -28.22 -19.69
N ASP A 675 14.04 -28.41 -20.80
CA ASP A 675 15.40 -27.87 -20.95
C ASP A 675 15.35 -26.34 -21.02
#